data_AF-A0A061I724-F1
#
_entry.id   AF-A0A061I724-F1
#
_cell.length_a   1.000
_cell.length_b   1.000
_cell.length_c   1.000
_cell.angle_alpha   90.00
_cell.angle_beta   90.00
_cell.angle_gamma   90.00
#
_symmetry.space_group_name_H-M   'P 1'
#
loop_
_entity.id
_entity.type
_entity.pdbx_description
1 polymer ?
#
loop_
_entity_poly.entity_id
_entity_poly.type
_entity_poly.pdbx_seq_one_letter_code
_entity_poly.pdbx_strand_id
1 'polypeptide(L)'
;MDSAAKDKIQPTLLPGSEWPEQERAEQLARGAALKWASGIFYRPEQLARLGQYRSREVQRNYFLEARIKSVVQSYLEGVQTGVWQLARALEAVQGTREALSQAHHLLQGLSQTSQTLASLRECVVQHKQLQVLTQLLPRLQAVPAAVAHTQTLIDAQRFLEAYVSLRELEQLQEETWTPLGGLELPIFQGLGLLAEALGQAVETAAGAAGQLARENPALLVAAVRVAEVETERTILGQAPRDWRQRCLRALQEGLERVHFASPVLPEPGALAGWLEALQVALPAELATAEALVAPCCPPNYNVVQLWAHTLHSGLRRSVQQLLSGPELGAADTFALLHWVLHVYMGKEMMGNLELGPEADVSQLEPLLTSENIEQLEAAFVTQVQGSVAQWLQKALDGEVAEWSREQEPNTDPSGFYHSPMPAIVLQILAENIQVTSLISDSLHRRVHDMALSELGTFLRSFSDALIQFSRDHLRGEAPHYVPYLLAAFNHQSALSSSLSVLLPDGEASGVLAPVEASLDDVQRRLCRLVLEALQVELQPLFASLPSRRWLLSSELLDGVCEQTSHFCQDFWRVRKPAVQLLLAEAERTVVLQYLRALMQGRLVCRSADERTQAAERLQHDATQLKELFLGLGLEESAHCAPVLLALRELLNLHDPTLLGLEVAGLRQKFPDVSEDHVSALLDLRGDVSREHRQAALSSLQAGPPPSPSTGRRALFSLVPTPTPSLSSCLPSDGGITACIYADGKTPVEWKTGVGSRRNAGTESLSSLEAKVFEVNSVGSWNDQAGCNPQDRMVLDSGAQVYERAPPSPPASPPSQCHRLKSSNRNGPPLYPWPQSLAMPLALAVPSTLQSQPMWKTFSQLQLRQRSHMRRSESTYNVNSTGQRGRGKTPRVCDPSGGTLRPAASLPHIAKTRKDLGNGGSKSPCMLVALRPTNMDQERDKFFQSHYTYNPQFEYQEPMPMSVLEKYQEASGQFIQQAVGIIEAVLEKFGTYEHFEAATGGQLLTKCQIWSIVRKYMQKEGCVGEVVVQLSENLLSQAVMMVENSRPTLAINLTGARQYWLEGMLRHEIGTHYLRGVNNSRQPWHSTEGRLQYGLRPANPTEEGLASLHSVLFRKQPFLWRAALLYYTIHQAAHMSFRQLFQDLAQYVQDEAVRWEYCVRAKRGQTDTSRPGCFSKDQVYLDGIVRILRHRQTIDFPLLTSLGKVSYEDVDQLRPHGILDNARVPHFMKDLGRYRQQLEYIMATNRLDEAELGRLLPD
;
A
#
# COMPACT_ATOMS: atom_id res chain seq x y z
N MET A 1 44.38 -72.09 -6.52
CA MET A 1 43.66 -73.14 -7.26
C MET A 1 43.89 -72.91 -8.73
N ASP A 2 44.31 -73.99 -9.38
CA ASP A 2 44.17 -74.39 -10.79
C ASP A 2 44.36 -73.36 -11.92
N SER A 3 45.35 -73.68 -12.76
CA SER A 3 45.53 -73.13 -14.10
C SER A 3 44.70 -73.90 -15.13
N ALA A 4 43.73 -73.25 -15.77
CA ALA A 4 43.02 -73.76 -16.94
C ALA A 4 42.65 -72.61 -17.89
N ALA A 5 42.26 -72.95 -19.13
CA ALA A 5 41.71 -72.03 -20.15
C ALA A 5 42.58 -70.81 -20.54
N LYS A 6 43.76 -71.05 -21.14
CA LYS A 6 44.34 -70.13 -22.13
C LYS A 6 43.92 -70.58 -23.55
N ASP A 7 42.65 -70.39 -23.89
CA ASP A 7 42.16 -70.71 -25.23
C ASP A 7 42.64 -69.69 -26.27
N LYS A 8 42.99 -70.21 -27.45
CA LYS A 8 43.46 -69.40 -28.58
C LYS A 8 42.27 -68.87 -29.37
N ILE A 9 42.10 -67.55 -29.37
CA ILE A 9 41.33 -66.87 -30.42
C ILE A 9 42.32 -66.17 -31.35
N GLN A 10 42.78 -66.90 -32.38
CA GLN A 10 43.36 -66.26 -33.56
C GLN A 10 42.22 -65.84 -34.49
N PRO A 11 42.04 -64.55 -34.80
CA PRO A 11 41.13 -64.13 -35.86
C PRO A 11 41.76 -64.48 -37.22
N THR A 12 41.29 -65.55 -37.84
CA THR A 12 41.72 -65.95 -39.18
C THR A 12 41.24 -64.92 -40.21
N LEU A 13 42.14 -64.08 -40.71
CA LEU A 13 41.82 -63.14 -41.79
C LEU A 13 41.56 -63.91 -43.09
N LEU A 14 40.30 -64.01 -43.47
CA LEU A 14 39.87 -64.51 -44.77
C LEU A 14 40.32 -63.54 -45.88
N PRO A 15 41.12 -63.97 -46.87
CA PRO A 15 41.44 -63.13 -48.02
C PRO A 15 40.23 -63.04 -48.96
N GLY A 16 39.85 -61.82 -49.37
CA GLY A 16 39.01 -61.63 -50.57
C GLY A 16 37.49 -61.67 -50.39
N SER A 17 36.93 -61.16 -49.28
CA SER A 17 35.55 -60.66 -49.31
C SER A 17 35.56 -59.23 -49.88
N GLU A 18 35.17 -59.07 -51.16
CA GLU A 18 34.92 -57.74 -51.72
C GLU A 18 33.82 -57.04 -50.89
N TRP A 19 34.02 -55.76 -50.55
CA TRP A 19 33.12 -55.03 -49.66
C TRP A 19 31.78 -54.79 -50.39
N PRO A 20 30.65 -55.40 -49.97
CA PRO A 20 29.39 -55.33 -50.73
C PRO A 20 28.80 -53.92 -50.78
N GLU A 21 29.29 -53.00 -49.95
CA GLU A 21 28.92 -51.57 -50.00
C GLU A 21 29.78 -50.78 -50.98
N GLN A 22 30.98 -51.26 -51.35
CA GLN A 22 31.82 -50.64 -52.37
C GLN A 22 31.17 -50.75 -53.76
N GLU A 23 30.70 -51.94 -54.15
CA GLU A 23 29.99 -52.13 -55.41
C GLU A 23 28.70 -51.28 -55.43
N ARG A 24 27.96 -51.26 -54.31
CA ARG A 24 26.74 -50.47 -54.14
C ARG A 24 27.00 -48.96 -54.21
N ALA A 25 28.10 -48.48 -53.62
CA ALA A 25 28.53 -47.10 -53.70
C ALA A 25 29.01 -46.74 -55.12
N GLU A 26 29.68 -47.65 -55.82
CA GLU A 26 30.10 -47.41 -57.21
C GLU A 26 28.90 -47.38 -58.17
N GLN A 27 27.91 -48.27 -58.00
CA GLN A 27 26.64 -48.21 -58.75
C GLN A 27 25.90 -46.88 -58.50
N LEU A 28 25.82 -46.42 -57.24
CA LEU A 28 25.23 -45.12 -56.90
C LEU A 28 26.03 -43.94 -57.49
N ALA A 29 27.36 -43.99 -57.46
CA ALA A 29 28.23 -42.96 -58.03
C ALA A 29 28.11 -42.91 -59.56
N ARG A 30 28.11 -44.06 -60.24
CA ARG A 30 27.86 -44.18 -61.69
C ARG A 30 26.47 -43.65 -62.06
N GLY A 31 25.44 -44.00 -61.30
CA GLY A 31 24.07 -43.51 -61.50
C GLY A 31 23.94 -42.00 -61.33
N ALA A 32 24.58 -41.43 -60.29
CA ALA A 32 24.63 -39.98 -60.08
C ALA A 32 25.41 -39.25 -61.18
N ALA A 33 26.57 -39.79 -61.60
CA ALA A 33 27.39 -39.24 -62.67
C ALA A 33 26.67 -39.26 -64.03
N LEU A 34 25.96 -40.35 -64.36
CA LEU A 34 25.14 -40.45 -65.57
C LEU A 34 23.99 -39.44 -65.56
N LYS A 35 23.27 -39.31 -64.45
CA LYS A 35 22.14 -38.37 -64.29
C LYS A 35 22.60 -36.90 -64.32
N TRP A 36 23.80 -36.61 -63.84
CA TRP A 36 24.44 -35.30 -63.95
C TRP A 36 24.90 -35.01 -65.38
N ALA A 37 25.55 -35.97 -66.04
CA ALA A 37 26.04 -35.83 -67.40
C ALA A 37 24.89 -35.63 -68.41
N SER A 38 23.79 -36.37 -68.29
CA SER A 38 22.60 -36.20 -69.15
C SER A 38 21.90 -34.85 -68.95
N GLY A 39 22.05 -34.21 -67.78
CA GLY A 39 21.54 -32.86 -67.54
C GLY A 39 22.41 -31.72 -68.08
N ILE A 40 23.72 -31.94 -68.25
CA ILE A 40 24.69 -30.90 -68.63
C ILE A 40 25.18 -31.00 -70.08
N PHE A 41 25.17 -32.20 -70.67
CA PHE A 41 25.65 -32.47 -72.04
C PHE A 41 24.53 -33.00 -72.95
N TYR A 42 23.37 -32.33 -72.93
CA TYR A 42 22.20 -32.72 -73.72
C TYR A 42 22.19 -32.16 -75.16
N ARG A 43 23.17 -31.32 -75.52
CA ARG A 43 23.43 -30.86 -76.90
C ARG A 43 24.90 -30.99 -77.29
N PRO A 44 25.23 -31.26 -78.58
CA PRO A 44 26.61 -31.39 -79.04
C PRO A 44 27.52 -30.21 -78.68
N GLU A 45 27.03 -28.97 -78.78
CA GLU A 45 27.82 -27.76 -78.49
C GLU A 45 28.37 -27.72 -77.05
N GLN A 46 27.68 -28.36 -76.11
CA GLN A 46 28.02 -28.32 -74.68
C GLN A 46 29.27 -29.14 -74.34
N LEU A 47 29.63 -30.11 -75.19
CA LEU A 47 30.83 -30.94 -75.03
C LEU A 47 32.14 -30.13 -75.09
N ALA A 48 32.13 -28.92 -75.67
CA ALA A 48 33.28 -28.02 -75.65
C ALA A 48 33.74 -27.66 -74.22
N ARG A 49 32.85 -27.74 -73.22
CA ARG A 49 33.18 -27.47 -71.80
C ARG A 49 33.67 -28.69 -71.03
N LEU A 50 33.67 -29.89 -71.64
CA LEU A 50 34.04 -31.16 -70.98
C LEU A 50 35.46 -31.12 -70.39
N GLY A 51 36.42 -30.50 -71.09
CA GLY A 51 37.80 -30.36 -70.62
C GLY A 51 37.93 -29.53 -69.33
N GLN A 52 37.13 -28.48 -69.18
CA GLN A 52 37.11 -27.64 -67.98
C GLN A 52 36.52 -28.40 -66.78
N TYR A 53 35.42 -29.14 -66.99
CA TYR A 53 34.85 -30.01 -65.96
C TYR A 53 35.79 -31.15 -65.56
N ARG A 54 36.48 -31.78 -66.52
CA ARG A 54 37.49 -32.82 -66.23
C ARG A 54 38.64 -32.28 -65.39
N SER A 55 39.13 -31.07 -65.69
CA SER A 55 40.21 -30.43 -64.91
C SER A 55 39.75 -30.11 -63.48
N ARG A 56 38.55 -29.52 -63.32
CA ARG A 56 37.94 -29.24 -62.01
C ARG A 56 37.80 -30.50 -61.14
N GLU A 57 37.34 -31.60 -61.72
CA GLU A 57 37.07 -32.81 -60.94
C GLU A 57 38.35 -33.62 -60.64
N VAL A 58 39.38 -33.54 -61.49
CA VAL A 58 40.73 -34.00 -61.14
C VAL A 58 41.30 -33.22 -59.94
N GLN A 59 41.15 -31.89 -59.92
CA GLN A 59 41.53 -31.07 -58.76
C GLN A 59 40.72 -31.43 -57.50
N ARG A 60 39.41 -31.67 -57.63
CA ARG A 60 38.56 -32.07 -56.49
C ARG A 60 38.96 -33.43 -55.92
N ASN A 61 39.28 -34.39 -56.78
CA ASN A 61 39.78 -35.71 -56.37
C ASN A 61 41.14 -35.61 -55.69
N TYR A 62 42.09 -34.83 -56.23
CA TYR A 62 43.41 -34.65 -55.61
C TYR A 62 43.32 -34.00 -54.21
N PHE A 63 42.43 -33.02 -54.04
CA PHE A 63 42.16 -32.40 -52.74
C PHE A 63 41.50 -33.38 -51.75
N LEU A 64 40.54 -34.19 -52.21
CA LEU A 64 39.92 -35.24 -51.39
C LEU A 64 40.92 -36.31 -50.98
N GLU A 65 41.77 -36.77 -51.90
CA GLU A 65 42.81 -37.77 -51.65
C GLU A 65 43.85 -37.27 -50.63
N ALA A 66 44.33 -36.03 -50.78
CA ALA A 66 45.23 -35.40 -49.81
C ALA A 66 44.57 -35.29 -48.42
N ARG A 67 43.29 -34.90 -48.35
CA ARG A 67 42.55 -34.77 -47.09
C ARG A 67 42.27 -36.13 -46.43
N ILE A 68 41.98 -37.17 -47.22
CA ILE A 68 41.82 -38.55 -46.72
C ILE A 68 43.15 -39.08 -46.19
N LYS A 69 44.26 -38.90 -46.93
CA LYS A 69 45.60 -39.28 -46.46
C LYS A 69 45.95 -38.60 -45.13
N SER A 70 45.70 -37.30 -45.01
CA SER A 70 45.94 -36.55 -43.77
C SER A 70 45.10 -37.04 -42.58
N VAL A 71 43.81 -37.37 -42.80
CA VAL A 71 42.93 -37.90 -41.74
C VAL A 71 43.29 -39.34 -41.37
N VAL A 72 43.60 -40.19 -42.35
CA VAL A 72 44.01 -41.59 -42.09
C VAL A 72 45.34 -41.64 -41.34
N GLN A 73 46.29 -40.76 -41.68
CA GLN A 73 47.57 -40.63 -40.99
C GLN A 73 47.37 -40.28 -39.50
N SER A 74 46.56 -39.27 -39.17
CA SER A 74 46.34 -38.87 -37.77
C SER A 74 45.54 -39.91 -36.97
N TYR A 75 44.62 -40.64 -37.62
CA TYR A 75 43.97 -41.80 -37.00
C TYR A 75 44.94 -42.95 -36.71
N LEU A 76 45.87 -43.25 -37.64
CA LEU A 76 46.91 -44.26 -37.43
C LEU A 76 47.85 -43.89 -36.29
N GLU A 77 48.33 -42.65 -36.26
CA GLU A 77 49.20 -42.12 -35.19
C GLU A 77 48.49 -42.12 -33.83
N GLY A 78 47.20 -41.75 -33.79
CA GLY A 78 46.37 -41.82 -32.60
C GLY A 78 46.17 -43.25 -32.07
N VAL A 79 45.85 -44.21 -32.96
CA VAL A 79 45.71 -45.63 -32.59
C VAL A 79 47.04 -46.23 -32.14
N GLN A 80 48.14 -45.94 -32.84
CA GLN A 80 49.48 -46.42 -32.49
C GLN A 80 49.93 -45.89 -31.13
N THR A 81 49.66 -44.61 -30.85
CA THR A 81 49.91 -43.99 -29.54
C THR A 81 49.04 -44.63 -28.44
N GLY A 82 47.76 -44.85 -28.71
CA GLY A 82 46.83 -45.49 -27.76
C GLY A 82 47.25 -46.93 -27.40
N VAL A 83 47.63 -47.74 -28.39
CA VAL A 83 48.12 -49.11 -28.17
C VAL A 83 49.43 -49.11 -27.37
N TRP A 84 50.36 -48.19 -27.65
CA TRP A 84 51.61 -48.06 -26.90
C TRP A 84 51.36 -47.64 -25.44
N GLN A 85 50.47 -46.69 -25.19
CA GLN A 85 50.07 -46.30 -23.84
C GLN A 85 49.39 -47.46 -23.09
N LEU A 86 48.52 -48.23 -23.75
CA LEU A 86 47.86 -49.39 -23.16
C LEU A 86 48.87 -50.49 -22.76
N ALA A 87 49.88 -50.74 -23.60
CA ALA A 87 50.95 -51.69 -23.30
C ALA A 87 51.77 -51.26 -22.06
N ARG A 88 52.19 -49.99 -22.00
CA ARG A 88 52.93 -49.46 -20.83
C ARG A 88 52.10 -49.43 -19.56
N ALA A 89 50.79 -49.18 -19.66
CA ALA A 89 49.87 -49.29 -18.54
C ALA A 89 49.75 -50.74 -18.04
N LEU A 90 49.71 -51.72 -18.94
CA LEU A 90 49.69 -53.14 -18.58
C LEU A 90 50.97 -53.58 -17.84
N GLU A 91 52.14 -53.19 -18.33
CA GLU A 91 53.42 -53.43 -17.65
C GLU A 91 53.45 -52.79 -16.24
N ALA A 92 53.03 -51.53 -16.12
CA ALA A 92 53.00 -50.82 -14.85
C ALA A 92 52.04 -51.46 -13.83
N VAL A 93 50.87 -51.94 -14.29
CA VAL A 93 49.89 -52.66 -13.44
C VAL A 93 50.39 -54.04 -13.04
N GLN A 94 51.13 -54.74 -13.90
CA GLN A 94 51.75 -56.03 -13.55
C GLN A 94 52.88 -55.84 -12.54
N GLY A 95 53.81 -54.91 -12.78
CA GLY A 95 54.92 -54.62 -11.85
C GLY A 95 54.44 -54.10 -10.49
N THR A 96 53.40 -53.25 -10.44
CA THR A 96 52.81 -52.80 -9.16
C THR A 96 52.05 -53.92 -8.45
N ARG A 97 51.39 -54.85 -9.16
CA ARG A 97 50.76 -56.03 -8.56
C ARG A 97 51.80 -56.98 -7.95
N GLU A 98 52.94 -57.17 -8.59
CA GLU A 98 54.05 -58.00 -8.08
C GLU A 98 54.77 -57.32 -6.90
N ALA A 99 54.99 -56.01 -6.96
CA ALA A 99 55.48 -55.25 -5.81
C ALA A 99 54.52 -55.32 -4.61
N LEU A 100 53.20 -55.26 -4.85
CA LEU A 100 52.17 -55.39 -3.80
C LEU A 100 52.12 -56.79 -3.19
N SER A 101 52.26 -57.87 -3.97
CA SER A 101 52.28 -59.23 -3.41
C SER A 101 53.55 -59.51 -2.61
N GLN A 102 54.71 -59.01 -3.08
CA GLN A 102 55.96 -59.05 -2.32
C GLN A 102 55.85 -58.24 -1.02
N ALA A 103 55.33 -57.00 -1.08
CA ALA A 103 55.09 -56.17 0.10
C ALA A 103 54.11 -56.83 1.08
N HIS A 104 53.04 -57.49 0.60
CA HIS A 104 52.09 -58.20 1.44
C HIS A 104 52.74 -59.38 2.18
N HIS A 105 53.58 -60.18 1.50
CA HIS A 105 54.32 -61.25 2.16
C HIS A 105 55.36 -60.73 3.17
N LEU A 106 56.06 -59.64 2.85
CA LEU A 106 56.98 -58.99 3.80
C LEU A 106 56.23 -58.45 5.02
N LEU A 107 55.03 -57.87 4.84
CA LEU A 107 54.18 -57.40 5.93
C LEU A 107 53.61 -58.54 6.78
N GLN A 108 53.35 -59.72 6.21
CA GLN A 108 53.00 -60.93 6.98
C GLN A 108 54.20 -61.48 7.78
N GLY A 109 55.43 -61.42 7.25
CA GLY A 109 56.64 -61.72 8.03
C GLY A 109 56.88 -60.71 9.16
N LEU A 110 56.55 -59.44 8.92
CA LEU A 110 56.60 -58.36 9.91
C LEU A 110 55.51 -58.46 10.98
N SER A 111 54.36 -59.09 10.72
CA SER A 111 53.33 -59.27 11.75
C SER A 111 53.69 -60.39 12.74
N GLN A 112 54.38 -61.44 12.29
CA GLN A 112 54.90 -62.49 13.17
C GLN A 112 56.06 -61.98 14.04
N THR A 113 57.00 -61.22 13.46
CA THR A 113 58.08 -60.55 14.24
C THR A 113 57.59 -59.35 15.05
N SER A 114 56.44 -58.76 14.72
CA SER A 114 55.76 -57.76 15.54
C SER A 114 55.32 -58.29 16.91
N GLN A 115 55.08 -59.60 17.05
CA GLN A 115 54.68 -60.20 18.32
C GLN A 115 55.89 -60.43 19.24
N THR A 116 57.03 -60.89 18.71
CA THR A 116 58.27 -61.04 19.49
C THR A 116 58.91 -59.70 19.88
N LEU A 117 58.61 -58.62 19.14
CA LEU A 117 59.05 -57.25 19.47
C LEU A 117 58.07 -56.46 20.37
N ALA A 118 57.00 -57.08 20.89
CA ALA A 118 55.97 -56.38 21.66
C ALA A 118 56.51 -55.65 22.90
N SER A 119 57.29 -56.33 23.75
CA SER A 119 57.93 -55.73 24.95
C SER A 119 58.96 -54.66 24.61
N LEU A 120 59.65 -54.80 23.47
CA LEU A 120 60.61 -53.81 22.98
C LEU A 120 59.89 -52.56 22.45
N ARG A 121 58.71 -52.71 21.82
CA ARG A 121 57.83 -51.58 21.48
C ARG A 121 57.26 -50.89 22.71
N GLU A 122 56.84 -51.64 23.72
CA GLU A 122 56.34 -51.11 24.99
C GLU A 122 57.42 -50.28 25.71
N CYS A 123 58.65 -50.82 25.79
CA CYS A 123 59.82 -50.10 26.30
C CYS A 123 60.16 -48.85 25.46
N VAL A 124 60.00 -48.91 24.13
CA VAL A 124 60.17 -47.74 23.24
C VAL A 124 59.03 -46.71 23.41
N VAL A 125 57.81 -47.11 23.73
CA VAL A 125 56.72 -46.20 24.09
C VAL A 125 57.01 -45.51 25.42
N GLN A 126 57.39 -46.27 26.45
CA GLN A 126 57.82 -45.72 27.74
C GLN A 126 59.03 -44.78 27.60
N HIS A 127 60.02 -45.13 26.77
CA HIS A 127 61.17 -44.28 26.49
C HIS A 127 60.76 -42.98 25.76
N LYS A 128 59.85 -43.05 24.79
CA LYS A 128 59.30 -41.85 24.11
C LYS A 128 58.48 -40.98 25.07
N GLN A 129 57.69 -41.58 25.95
CA GLN A 129 56.94 -40.87 27.00
C GLN A 129 57.88 -40.16 27.96
N LEU A 130 58.92 -40.84 28.46
CA LEU A 130 59.96 -40.25 29.29
C LEU A 130 60.75 -39.16 28.55
N GLN A 131 61.06 -39.34 27.26
CA GLN A 131 61.77 -38.35 26.44
C GLN A 131 60.93 -37.07 26.28
N VAL A 132 59.64 -37.20 25.93
CA VAL A 132 58.72 -36.06 25.79
C VAL A 132 58.46 -35.39 27.13
N LEU A 133 58.22 -36.15 28.20
CA LEU A 133 58.11 -35.62 29.56
C LEU A 133 59.37 -34.84 29.97
N THR A 134 60.56 -35.37 29.70
CA THR A 134 61.83 -34.68 30.03
C THR A 134 62.00 -33.37 29.25
N GLN A 135 61.53 -33.32 28.00
CA GLN A 135 61.54 -32.10 27.18
C GLN A 135 60.50 -31.07 27.62
N LEU A 136 59.33 -31.51 28.11
CA LEU A 136 58.23 -30.65 28.56
C LEU A 136 58.30 -30.30 30.06
N LEU A 137 59.11 -30.99 30.86
CA LEU A 137 59.21 -30.81 32.32
C LEU A 137 59.43 -29.35 32.76
N PRO A 138 60.29 -28.54 32.11
CA PRO A 138 60.46 -27.12 32.49
C PRO A 138 59.20 -26.28 32.26
N ARG A 139 58.41 -26.58 31.21
CA ARG A 139 57.12 -25.93 30.95
C ARG A 139 56.06 -26.39 31.95
N LEU A 140 56.03 -27.69 32.27
CA LEU A 140 55.12 -28.26 33.28
C LEU A 140 55.34 -27.69 34.70
N GLN A 141 56.59 -27.44 35.08
CA GLN A 141 56.91 -26.81 36.37
C GLN A 141 56.42 -25.35 36.45
N ALA A 142 56.28 -24.65 35.32
CA ALA A 142 55.80 -23.28 35.27
C ALA A 142 54.26 -23.14 35.32
N VAL A 143 53.51 -24.21 35.04
CA VAL A 143 52.03 -24.17 34.91
C VAL A 143 51.33 -23.54 36.12
N PRO A 144 51.63 -23.88 37.39
CA PRO A 144 50.93 -23.27 38.53
C PRO A 144 51.14 -21.75 38.64
N ALA A 145 52.33 -21.26 38.28
CA ALA A 145 52.64 -19.83 38.25
C ALA A 145 51.97 -19.14 37.06
N ALA A 146 51.90 -19.80 35.90
CA ALA A 146 51.18 -19.32 34.73
C ALA A 146 49.67 -19.21 34.99
N VAL A 147 49.03 -20.24 35.57
CA VAL A 147 47.60 -20.23 35.96
C VAL A 147 47.28 -19.06 36.90
N ALA A 148 48.12 -18.83 37.92
CA ALA A 148 47.96 -17.69 38.82
C ALA A 148 48.12 -16.35 38.09
N HIS A 149 49.06 -16.26 37.14
CA HIS A 149 49.22 -15.06 36.31
C HIS A 149 48.00 -14.83 35.40
N THR A 150 47.47 -15.88 34.75
CA THR A 150 46.27 -15.78 33.92
C THR A 150 45.09 -15.25 34.73
N GLN A 151 44.89 -15.71 35.97
CA GLN A 151 43.85 -15.17 36.86
C GLN A 151 44.05 -13.65 37.10
N THR A 152 45.27 -13.21 37.43
CA THR A 152 45.54 -11.77 37.59
C THR A 152 45.31 -10.94 36.32
N LEU A 153 45.39 -11.54 35.13
CA LEU A 153 45.03 -10.87 33.87
C LEU A 153 43.51 -10.81 33.65
N ILE A 154 42.74 -11.80 34.11
CA ILE A 154 41.26 -11.77 34.13
C ILE A 154 40.79 -10.68 35.09
N ASP A 155 41.31 -10.69 36.33
CA ASP A 155 40.96 -9.71 37.38
C ASP A 155 41.31 -8.27 36.96
N ALA A 156 42.41 -8.09 36.22
CA ALA A 156 42.83 -6.82 35.64
C ALA A 156 42.18 -6.49 34.28
N GLN A 157 41.14 -7.22 33.86
CA GLN A 157 40.36 -7.00 32.63
C GLN A 157 41.15 -7.10 31.31
N ARG A 158 42.32 -7.74 31.30
CA ARG A 158 43.22 -7.90 30.13
C ARG A 158 42.86 -9.16 29.32
N PHE A 159 41.59 -9.26 28.89
CA PHE A 159 40.99 -10.49 28.37
C PHE A 159 41.76 -11.15 27.21
N LEU A 160 42.34 -10.38 26.29
CA LEU A 160 43.12 -10.94 25.17
C LEU A 160 44.41 -11.63 25.64
N GLU A 161 45.06 -11.10 26.66
CA GLU A 161 46.30 -11.66 27.22
C GLU A 161 46.00 -12.85 28.14
N ALA A 162 44.90 -12.77 28.92
CA ALA A 162 44.36 -13.90 29.64
C ALA A 162 43.99 -15.07 28.69
N TYR A 163 43.37 -14.77 27.55
CA TYR A 163 43.03 -15.79 26.54
C TYR A 163 44.28 -16.43 25.92
N VAL A 164 45.27 -15.65 25.49
CA VAL A 164 46.54 -16.21 24.96
C VAL A 164 47.22 -17.09 26.00
N SER A 165 47.32 -16.63 27.25
CA SER A 165 47.91 -17.39 28.35
C SER A 165 47.14 -18.69 28.65
N LEU A 166 45.79 -18.67 28.61
CA LEU A 166 44.96 -19.86 28.72
C LEU A 166 45.20 -20.83 27.55
N ARG A 167 45.24 -20.33 26.30
CA ARG A 167 45.46 -21.18 25.11
C ARG A 167 46.85 -21.82 25.09
N GLU A 168 47.88 -21.16 25.60
CA GLU A 168 49.23 -21.75 25.76
C GLU A 168 49.24 -22.91 26.78
N LEU A 169 48.43 -22.80 27.84
CA LEU A 169 48.27 -23.84 28.86
C LEU A 169 47.45 -25.03 28.35
N GLU A 170 46.36 -24.78 27.61
CA GLU A 170 45.57 -25.82 26.96
C GLU A 170 46.35 -26.53 25.85
N GLN A 171 47.15 -25.79 25.05
CA GLN A 171 48.04 -26.41 24.08
C GLN A 171 49.10 -27.29 24.77
N LEU A 172 49.65 -26.88 25.92
CA LEU A 172 50.55 -27.72 26.70
C LEU A 172 49.84 -28.97 27.29
N GLN A 173 48.55 -28.86 27.62
CA GLN A 173 47.72 -30.02 27.98
C GLN A 173 47.57 -30.98 26.78
N GLU A 174 47.21 -30.50 25.58
CA GLU A 174 47.11 -31.31 24.36
C GLU A 174 48.46 -31.97 23.95
N GLU A 175 49.56 -31.21 24.05
CA GLU A 175 50.94 -31.66 23.79
C GLU A 175 51.40 -32.76 24.77
N THR A 176 50.84 -32.83 25.98
CA THR A 176 51.12 -33.90 26.96
C THR A 176 50.11 -35.04 26.88
N TRP A 177 48.85 -34.77 26.53
CA TRP A 177 47.77 -35.74 26.45
C TRP A 177 48.04 -36.87 25.44
N THR A 178 48.42 -36.51 24.22
CA THR A 178 48.59 -37.50 23.13
C THR A 178 49.81 -38.42 23.30
N PRO A 179 50.99 -37.96 23.78
CA PRO A 179 52.12 -38.87 24.04
C PRO A 179 51.90 -39.75 25.28
N LEU A 180 51.24 -39.24 26.32
CA LEU A 180 50.95 -39.98 27.56
C LEU A 180 49.82 -41.02 27.42
N GLY A 181 49.16 -41.09 26.26
CA GLY A 181 48.11 -42.07 26.00
C GLY A 181 46.77 -41.75 26.68
N GLY A 182 46.48 -40.47 26.92
CA GLY A 182 45.21 -40.04 27.55
C GLY A 182 45.22 -40.07 29.08
N LEU A 183 46.39 -39.92 29.71
CA LEU A 183 46.52 -39.71 31.16
C LEU A 183 46.56 -38.22 31.48
N GLU A 184 45.63 -37.73 32.30
CA GLU A 184 45.59 -36.33 32.72
C GLU A 184 46.57 -36.07 33.87
N LEU A 185 47.35 -34.99 33.78
CA LEU A 185 48.25 -34.57 34.85
C LEU A 185 47.49 -33.62 35.81
N PRO A 186 47.48 -33.88 37.14
CA PRO A 186 46.73 -33.06 38.11
C PRO A 186 47.08 -31.56 38.11
N ILE A 187 48.26 -31.21 37.58
CA ILE A 187 48.72 -29.82 37.39
C ILE A 187 47.77 -29.00 36.47
N PHE A 188 47.02 -29.64 35.57
CA PHE A 188 46.07 -28.97 34.67
C PHE A 188 44.63 -28.87 35.22
N GLN A 189 44.34 -29.46 36.39
CA GLN A 189 42.97 -29.57 36.91
C GLN A 189 42.29 -28.19 37.15
N GLY A 190 43.08 -27.12 37.31
CA GLY A 190 42.57 -25.75 37.44
C GLY A 190 42.14 -25.07 36.12
N LEU A 191 42.52 -25.58 34.94
CA LEU A 191 42.28 -24.89 33.67
C LEU A 191 40.79 -24.70 33.35
N GLY A 192 39.94 -25.68 33.70
CA GLY A 192 38.49 -25.56 33.49
C GLY A 192 37.85 -24.44 34.32
N LEU A 193 38.32 -24.22 35.55
CA LEU A 193 37.84 -23.13 36.41
C LEU A 193 38.34 -21.76 35.91
N LEU A 194 39.59 -21.70 35.45
CA LEU A 194 40.19 -20.50 34.86
C LEU A 194 39.51 -20.09 33.55
N ALA A 195 39.16 -21.06 32.70
CA ALA A 195 38.39 -20.82 31.48
C ALA A 195 36.97 -20.32 31.79
N GLU A 196 36.30 -20.90 32.78
CA GLU A 196 34.97 -20.46 33.20
C GLU A 196 34.99 -19.04 33.84
N ALA A 197 36.03 -18.72 34.63
CA ALA A 197 36.23 -17.36 35.15
C ALA A 197 36.44 -16.31 34.05
N LEU A 198 37.21 -16.64 32.99
CA LEU A 198 37.34 -15.78 31.81
C LEU A 198 36.00 -15.65 31.06
N GLY A 199 35.24 -16.74 30.92
CA GLY A 199 33.91 -16.72 30.33
C GLY A 199 32.93 -15.79 31.06
N GLN A 200 32.90 -15.87 32.40
CA GLN A 200 32.06 -15.00 33.24
C GLN A 200 32.50 -13.53 33.21
N ALA A 201 33.81 -13.26 33.11
CA ALA A 201 34.32 -11.91 32.93
C ALA A 201 33.92 -11.33 31.55
N VAL A 202 33.97 -12.15 30.49
CA VAL A 202 33.50 -11.80 29.13
C VAL A 202 31.99 -11.56 29.10
N GLU A 203 31.18 -12.40 29.76
CA GLU A 203 29.74 -12.16 29.93
C GLU A 203 29.46 -10.86 30.70
N THR A 204 30.20 -10.58 31.76
CA THR A 204 30.01 -9.36 32.56
C THR A 204 30.31 -8.11 31.73
N ALA A 205 31.37 -8.13 30.92
CA ALA A 205 31.68 -7.05 29.99
C ALA A 205 30.64 -6.93 28.85
N ALA A 206 30.16 -8.05 28.31
CA ALA A 206 29.11 -8.06 27.30
C ALA A 206 27.77 -7.51 27.85
N GLY A 207 27.38 -7.88 29.08
CA GLY A 207 26.20 -7.33 29.74
C GLY A 207 26.31 -5.84 30.08
N ALA A 208 27.53 -5.29 30.12
CA ALA A 208 27.80 -3.87 30.28
C ALA A 208 28.02 -3.13 28.95
N ALA A 209 27.76 -3.75 27.78
CA ALA A 209 28.17 -3.22 26.48
C ALA A 209 27.69 -1.78 26.18
N GLY A 210 26.45 -1.43 26.55
CA GLY A 210 25.94 -0.05 26.38
C GLY A 210 26.69 1.00 27.20
N GLN A 211 27.28 0.62 28.35
CA GLN A 211 28.16 1.49 29.14
C GLN A 211 29.60 1.45 28.61
N LEU A 212 30.15 0.25 28.39
CA LEU A 212 31.52 0.09 27.91
C LEU A 212 31.75 0.69 26.52
N ALA A 213 30.77 0.68 25.62
CA ALA A 213 30.89 1.36 24.33
C ALA A 213 31.01 2.89 24.45
N ARG A 214 30.51 3.47 25.55
CA ARG A 214 30.62 4.90 25.89
C ARG A 214 31.92 5.23 26.64
N GLU A 215 32.34 4.35 27.57
CA GLU A 215 33.46 4.61 28.50
C GLU A 215 34.80 3.97 28.08
N ASN A 216 34.79 2.73 27.59
CA ASN A 216 35.99 1.95 27.26
C ASN A 216 35.69 0.91 26.16
N PRO A 217 35.49 1.32 24.90
CA PRO A 217 35.12 0.41 23.81
C PRO A 217 36.21 -0.63 23.51
N ALA A 218 37.47 -0.36 23.86
CA ALA A 218 38.57 -1.33 23.71
C ALA A 218 38.36 -2.59 24.57
N LEU A 219 37.75 -2.45 25.76
CA LEU A 219 37.44 -3.59 26.63
C LEU A 219 36.29 -4.43 26.06
N LEU A 220 35.25 -3.79 25.50
CA LEU A 220 34.16 -4.50 24.83
C LEU A 220 34.67 -5.27 23.60
N VAL A 221 35.49 -4.63 22.77
CA VAL A 221 36.14 -5.29 21.62
C VAL A 221 37.04 -6.44 22.05
N ALA A 222 37.74 -6.34 23.19
CA ALA A 222 38.52 -7.44 23.74
C ALA A 222 37.63 -8.63 24.15
N ALA A 223 36.52 -8.38 24.85
CA ALA A 223 35.58 -9.41 25.28
C ALA A 223 34.94 -10.15 24.09
N VAL A 224 34.40 -9.41 23.11
CA VAL A 224 33.73 -10.01 21.94
C VAL A 224 34.70 -10.79 21.05
N ARG A 225 35.98 -10.35 20.95
CA ARG A 225 37.02 -11.13 20.26
C ARG A 225 37.33 -12.46 20.93
N VAL A 226 37.39 -12.50 22.27
CA VAL A 226 37.55 -13.77 23.01
C VAL A 226 36.35 -14.69 22.81
N ALA A 227 35.13 -14.13 22.77
CA ALA A 227 33.91 -14.90 22.54
C ALA A 227 33.81 -15.54 21.14
N GLU A 228 34.29 -14.88 20.09
CA GLU A 228 34.28 -15.44 18.72
C GLU A 228 35.33 -16.53 18.51
N VAL A 229 36.60 -16.28 18.89
CA VAL A 229 37.74 -17.13 18.49
C VAL A 229 37.65 -18.56 19.05
N GLU A 230 37.02 -18.75 20.20
CA GLU A 230 36.81 -20.06 20.81
C GLU A 230 35.75 -20.92 20.06
N THR A 231 34.89 -20.33 19.22
CA THR A 231 33.81 -21.08 18.54
C THR A 231 34.26 -22.00 17.41
N GLU A 232 35.46 -21.78 16.86
CA GLU A 232 35.94 -22.56 15.71
C GLU A 232 36.62 -23.89 16.11
N ARG A 233 36.74 -24.21 17.41
CA ARG A 233 37.60 -25.31 17.89
C ARG A 233 36.99 -26.13 19.03
N THR A 234 36.75 -27.42 18.79
CA THR A 234 36.47 -28.40 19.84
C THR A 234 37.78 -28.97 20.40
N ILE A 235 38.09 -28.70 21.67
CA ILE A 235 39.18 -29.38 22.39
C ILE A 235 38.83 -30.86 22.55
N LEU A 236 39.79 -31.77 22.29
CA LEU A 236 39.56 -33.22 22.28
C LEU A 236 39.09 -33.77 23.63
N GLY A 237 37.77 -33.97 23.76
CA GLY A 237 37.13 -34.59 24.94
C GLY A 237 36.42 -33.61 25.87
N GLN A 238 36.49 -32.30 25.64
CA GLN A 238 35.68 -31.32 26.39
C GLN A 238 34.40 -30.95 25.61
N ALA A 239 33.34 -30.58 26.34
CA ALA A 239 32.12 -30.03 25.74
C ALA A 239 32.37 -28.64 25.13
N PRO A 240 31.65 -28.24 24.07
CA PRO A 240 31.73 -26.87 23.56
C PRO A 240 31.31 -25.88 24.65
N ARG A 241 32.08 -24.80 24.80
CA ARG A 241 31.89 -23.79 25.85
C ARG A 241 30.88 -22.69 25.48
N ASP A 242 30.47 -22.65 24.21
CA ASP A 242 29.45 -21.76 23.62
C ASP A 242 29.60 -20.27 23.97
N TRP A 243 30.84 -19.78 24.13
CA TRP A 243 31.14 -18.41 24.55
C TRP A 243 30.49 -17.32 23.67
N ARG A 244 30.34 -17.54 22.36
CA ARG A 244 29.52 -16.67 21.48
C ARG A 244 28.06 -16.60 21.88
N GLN A 245 27.41 -17.73 22.19
CA GLN A 245 26.00 -17.75 22.60
C GLN A 245 25.83 -17.14 24.00
N ARG A 246 26.79 -17.40 24.90
CA ARG A 246 26.85 -16.81 26.24
C ARG A 246 27.02 -15.29 26.16
N CYS A 247 27.94 -14.80 25.31
CA CYS A 247 28.12 -13.38 25.00
C CYS A 247 26.86 -12.74 24.39
N LEU A 248 26.24 -13.37 23.39
CA LEU A 248 24.99 -12.87 22.78
C LEU A 248 23.85 -12.79 23.80
N ARG A 249 23.70 -13.80 24.65
CA ARG A 249 22.71 -13.79 25.74
C ARG A 249 23.02 -12.70 26.77
N ALA A 250 24.29 -12.53 27.16
CA ALA A 250 24.69 -11.51 28.10
C ALA A 250 24.44 -10.09 27.57
N LEU A 251 24.64 -9.83 26.27
CA LEU A 251 24.25 -8.57 25.62
C LEU A 251 22.74 -8.30 25.78
N GLN A 252 21.90 -9.32 25.55
CA GLN A 252 20.44 -9.21 25.71
C GLN A 252 20.02 -9.01 27.17
N GLU A 253 20.47 -9.88 28.08
CA GLU A 253 20.11 -9.80 29.49
C GLU A 253 20.64 -8.52 30.15
N GLY A 254 21.80 -8.01 29.71
CA GLY A 254 22.33 -6.72 30.15
C GLY A 254 21.38 -5.57 29.80
N LEU A 255 20.94 -5.53 28.55
CA LEU A 255 19.98 -4.53 28.06
C LEU A 255 18.60 -4.66 28.73
N GLU A 256 18.10 -5.89 28.89
CA GLU A 256 16.87 -6.13 29.66
C GLU A 256 17.03 -5.69 31.12
N ARG A 257 18.21 -5.89 31.73
CA ARG A 257 18.44 -5.47 33.11
C ARG A 257 18.53 -3.95 33.27
N VAL A 258 19.06 -3.21 32.30
CA VAL A 258 19.12 -1.73 32.36
C VAL A 258 17.72 -1.10 32.28
N HIS A 259 16.84 -1.61 31.41
CA HIS A 259 15.52 -0.98 31.17
C HIS A 259 14.33 -1.65 31.87
N PHE A 260 14.44 -2.92 32.27
CA PHE A 260 13.32 -3.72 32.76
C PHE A 260 13.61 -4.60 34.00
N ALA A 261 14.80 -4.54 34.64
CA ALA A 261 15.10 -5.35 35.84
C ALA A 261 14.19 -5.07 37.04
N SER A 262 13.76 -3.82 37.18
CA SER A 262 12.83 -3.40 38.24
C SER A 262 11.51 -3.02 37.60
N PRO A 263 10.46 -3.86 37.70
CA PRO A 263 9.12 -3.49 37.28
C PRO A 263 8.52 -2.54 38.33
N VAL A 264 9.02 -1.31 38.36
CA VAL A 264 8.26 -0.15 38.85
C VAL A 264 7.18 0.12 37.80
N LEU A 265 6.16 -0.75 37.81
CA LEU A 265 4.89 -0.48 37.16
C LEU A 265 4.40 0.87 37.70
N PRO A 266 3.99 1.80 36.83
CA PRO A 266 3.54 3.11 37.29
C PRO A 266 2.33 2.95 38.21
N GLU A 267 2.34 3.72 39.30
CA GLU A 267 1.14 3.90 40.14
C GLU A 267 -0.04 4.40 39.28
N PRO A 268 -1.30 4.10 39.64
CA PRO A 268 -2.47 4.54 38.87
C PRO A 268 -2.46 6.05 38.61
N GLY A 269 -2.65 6.46 37.35
CA GLY A 269 -2.52 7.85 36.89
C GLY A 269 -1.10 8.31 36.54
N ALA A 270 -0.06 7.49 36.74
CA ALA A 270 1.33 7.80 36.37
C ALA A 270 1.78 7.16 35.04
N LEU A 271 0.89 6.44 34.33
CA LEU A 271 1.25 5.67 33.14
C LEU A 271 1.76 6.57 32.00
N ALA A 272 1.16 7.76 31.81
CA ALA A 272 1.59 8.72 30.79
C ALA A 272 3.07 9.12 30.95
N GLY A 273 3.51 9.48 32.17
CA GLY A 273 4.91 9.85 32.43
C GLY A 273 5.90 8.69 32.27
N TRP A 274 5.47 7.44 32.48
CA TRP A 274 6.27 6.26 32.18
C TRP A 274 6.44 6.03 30.67
N LEU A 275 5.35 6.21 29.90
CA LEU A 275 5.36 6.14 28.44
C LEU A 275 6.20 7.27 27.80
N GLU A 276 6.15 8.49 28.35
CA GLU A 276 7.02 9.62 27.96
C GLU A 276 8.50 9.35 28.27
N ALA A 277 8.81 8.78 29.45
CA ALA A 277 10.19 8.43 29.79
C ALA A 277 10.77 7.36 28.84
N LEU A 278 9.98 6.37 28.45
CA LEU A 278 10.35 5.38 27.44
C LEU A 278 10.50 6.01 26.05
N GLN A 279 9.67 7.01 25.71
CA GLN A 279 9.73 7.74 24.45
C GLN A 279 11.07 8.46 24.23
N VAL A 280 11.69 8.97 25.29
CA VAL A 280 13.04 9.53 25.22
C VAL A 280 14.12 8.44 25.29
N ALA A 281 13.95 7.44 26.16
CA ALA A 281 15.01 6.46 26.47
C ALA A 281 15.27 5.43 25.36
N LEU A 282 14.22 4.86 24.76
CA LEU A 282 14.37 3.73 23.82
C LEU A 282 15.05 4.15 22.50
N PRO A 283 14.70 5.28 21.85
CA PRO A 283 15.39 5.71 20.63
C PRO A 283 16.84 6.12 20.89
N ALA A 284 17.14 6.71 22.06
CA ALA A 284 18.48 7.11 22.44
C ALA A 284 19.42 5.91 22.67
N GLU A 285 18.93 4.81 23.26
CA GLU A 285 19.72 3.59 23.39
C GLU A 285 19.87 2.84 22.05
N LEU A 286 18.87 2.89 21.15
CA LEU A 286 19.02 2.38 19.77
C LEU A 286 20.05 3.18 18.96
N ALA A 287 20.02 4.51 19.03
CA ALA A 287 21.04 5.36 18.41
C ALA A 287 22.44 5.11 19.01
N THR A 288 22.53 4.83 20.31
CA THR A 288 23.78 4.38 20.96
C THR A 288 24.24 3.03 20.41
N ALA A 289 23.32 2.08 20.22
CA ALA A 289 23.61 0.76 19.68
C ALA A 289 24.17 0.83 18.25
N GLU A 290 23.57 1.64 17.38
CA GLU A 290 24.03 1.85 16.01
C GLU A 290 25.36 2.63 15.95
N ALA A 291 25.53 3.68 16.76
CA ALA A 291 26.71 4.54 16.71
C ALA A 291 27.95 3.99 17.45
N LEU A 292 27.78 3.27 18.57
CA LEU A 292 28.88 2.91 19.48
C LEU A 292 29.02 1.39 19.72
N VAL A 293 27.91 0.65 19.87
CA VAL A 293 27.99 -0.80 20.17
C VAL A 293 28.24 -1.62 18.91
N ALA A 294 27.54 -1.33 17.81
CA ALA A 294 27.70 -2.06 16.55
C ALA A 294 29.14 -2.02 15.98
N PRO A 295 29.89 -0.89 16.01
CA PRO A 295 31.30 -0.87 15.61
C PRO A 295 32.24 -1.71 16.50
N CYS A 296 31.82 -2.06 17.72
CA CYS A 296 32.61 -2.91 18.62
C CYS A 296 32.42 -4.41 18.36
N CYS A 297 31.41 -4.79 17.56
CA CYS A 297 30.97 -6.16 17.37
C CYS A 297 31.14 -6.65 15.91
N PRO A 298 31.24 -7.97 15.68
CA PRO A 298 31.13 -8.55 14.35
C PRO A 298 29.79 -8.22 13.66
N PRO A 299 29.76 -7.95 12.34
CA PRO A 299 28.52 -7.58 11.65
C PRO A 299 27.48 -8.71 11.61
N ASN A 300 27.91 -9.98 11.73
CA ASN A 300 27.03 -11.14 11.81
C ASN A 300 26.35 -11.32 13.19
N TYR A 301 26.51 -10.37 14.13
CA TYR A 301 25.73 -10.30 15.36
C TYR A 301 24.42 -9.50 15.19
N ASN A 302 24.27 -8.74 14.09
CA ASN A 302 23.13 -7.84 13.83
C ASN A 302 22.74 -6.98 15.06
N VAL A 303 23.72 -6.33 15.71
CA VAL A 303 23.56 -5.70 17.03
C VAL A 303 22.35 -4.75 17.14
N VAL A 304 22.11 -3.92 16.13
CA VAL A 304 20.97 -2.97 16.11
C VAL A 304 19.63 -3.73 16.12
N GLN A 305 19.52 -4.81 15.34
CA GLN A 305 18.37 -5.69 15.33
C GLN A 305 18.19 -6.40 16.68
N LEU A 306 19.28 -6.91 17.26
CA LEU A 306 19.29 -7.58 18.56
C LEU A 306 18.80 -6.64 19.67
N TRP A 307 19.25 -5.37 19.68
CA TRP A 307 18.77 -4.33 20.59
C TRP A 307 17.28 -4.05 20.38
N ALA A 308 16.84 -3.77 19.14
CA ALA A 308 15.45 -3.45 18.83
C ALA A 308 14.49 -4.58 19.23
N HIS A 309 14.83 -5.84 18.94
CA HIS A 309 14.01 -7.00 19.32
C HIS A 309 13.98 -7.22 20.84
N THR A 310 15.09 -6.96 21.54
CA THR A 310 15.17 -7.11 23.01
C THR A 310 14.40 -6.00 23.72
N LEU A 311 14.54 -4.73 23.31
CA LEU A 311 13.78 -3.61 23.87
C LEU A 311 12.28 -3.76 23.59
N HIS A 312 11.88 -4.15 22.38
CA HIS A 312 10.50 -4.42 22.03
C HIS A 312 9.88 -5.55 22.87
N SER A 313 10.59 -6.68 23.03
CA SER A 313 10.07 -7.84 23.78
C SER A 313 10.02 -7.59 25.29
N GLY A 314 10.99 -6.85 25.85
CA GLY A 314 10.93 -6.35 27.22
C GLY A 314 9.73 -5.44 27.46
N LEU A 315 9.54 -4.43 26.59
CA LEU A 315 8.40 -3.51 26.64
C LEU A 315 7.06 -4.24 26.53
N ARG A 316 6.92 -5.18 25.59
CA ARG A 316 5.72 -6.00 25.41
C ARG A 316 5.39 -6.82 26.66
N ARG A 317 6.42 -7.37 27.33
CA ARG A 317 6.28 -8.08 28.61
C ARG A 317 5.78 -7.16 29.72
N SER A 318 6.30 -5.93 29.81
CA SER A 318 5.82 -4.92 30.77
C SER A 318 4.37 -4.49 30.50
N VAL A 319 3.99 -4.28 29.24
CA VAL A 319 2.60 -3.97 28.85
C VAL A 319 1.67 -5.15 29.15
N GLN A 320 2.08 -6.39 28.90
CA GLN A 320 1.29 -7.58 29.27
C GLN A 320 1.13 -7.71 30.80
N GLN A 321 2.15 -7.37 31.58
CA GLN A 321 2.06 -7.34 33.04
C GLN A 321 1.07 -6.26 33.53
N LEU A 322 1.13 -5.06 32.95
CA LEU A 322 0.17 -3.98 33.22
C LEU A 322 -1.28 -4.42 32.98
N LEU A 323 -1.55 -5.07 31.83
CA LEU A 323 -2.88 -5.58 31.48
C LEU A 323 -3.35 -6.76 32.34
N SER A 324 -2.44 -7.48 32.99
CA SER A 324 -2.78 -8.52 33.97
C SER A 324 -3.01 -7.99 35.40
N GLY A 325 -2.88 -6.68 35.59
CA GLY A 325 -3.06 -5.98 36.86
C GLY A 325 -4.53 -5.58 37.13
N PRO A 326 -4.77 -4.58 38.00
CA PRO A 326 -6.09 -3.98 38.16
C PRO A 326 -6.53 -3.23 36.90
N GLU A 327 -7.84 -3.01 36.74
CA GLU A 327 -8.38 -2.23 35.62
C GLU A 327 -7.78 -0.82 35.56
N LEU A 328 -7.30 -0.44 34.37
CA LEU A 328 -6.77 0.89 34.10
C LEU A 328 -7.91 1.92 34.11
N GLY A 329 -7.64 3.12 34.67
CA GLY A 329 -8.56 4.25 34.57
C GLY A 329 -8.63 4.82 33.16
N ALA A 330 -9.65 5.63 32.87
CA ALA A 330 -9.92 6.11 31.51
C ALA A 330 -8.76 6.93 30.93
N ALA A 331 -8.07 7.74 31.75
CA ALA A 331 -6.90 8.51 31.35
C ALA A 331 -5.68 7.62 31.02
N ASP A 332 -5.38 6.62 31.85
CA ASP A 332 -4.30 5.65 31.59
C ASP A 332 -4.60 4.80 30.35
N THR A 333 -5.87 4.38 30.19
CA THR A 333 -6.34 3.61 29.03
C THR A 333 -6.23 4.40 27.74
N PHE A 334 -6.63 5.68 27.76
CA PHE A 334 -6.46 6.61 26.64
C PHE A 334 -4.98 6.79 26.29
N ALA A 335 -4.13 7.06 27.28
CA ALA A 335 -2.69 7.24 27.09
C ALA A 335 -2.03 5.99 26.48
N LEU A 336 -2.37 4.80 26.97
CA LEU A 336 -1.85 3.53 26.45
C LEU A 336 -2.28 3.27 24.99
N LEU A 337 -3.58 3.46 24.68
CA LEU A 337 -4.10 3.26 23.32
C LEU A 337 -3.50 4.26 22.33
N HIS A 338 -3.47 5.55 22.67
CA HIS A 338 -2.85 6.60 21.85
C HIS A 338 -1.36 6.32 21.61
N TRP A 339 -0.61 5.99 22.67
CA TRP A 339 0.83 5.76 22.56
C TRP A 339 1.17 4.51 21.76
N VAL A 340 0.48 3.39 21.94
CA VAL A 340 0.75 2.16 21.18
C VAL A 340 0.36 2.30 19.70
N LEU A 341 -0.73 2.99 19.38
CA LEU A 341 -1.20 3.13 18.01
C LEU A 341 -0.44 4.19 17.19
N HIS A 342 -0.19 5.37 17.78
CA HIS A 342 0.36 6.53 17.04
C HIS A 342 1.81 6.85 17.38
N VAL A 343 2.19 6.79 18.66
CA VAL A 343 3.53 7.18 19.11
C VAL A 343 4.55 6.05 18.86
N TYR A 344 4.17 4.79 19.10
CA TYR A 344 5.12 3.67 19.09
C TYR A 344 5.74 3.40 17.71
N MET A 345 4.90 3.30 16.69
CA MET A 345 5.33 3.23 15.28
C MET A 345 5.50 4.63 14.65
N GLY A 346 5.34 5.69 15.44
CA GLY A 346 5.46 7.08 15.02
C GLY A 346 6.90 7.54 14.82
N LYS A 347 7.05 8.73 14.23
CA LYS A 347 8.35 9.37 13.96
C LYS A 347 9.19 9.65 15.21
N GLU A 348 8.57 9.64 16.38
CA GLU A 348 9.17 10.00 17.66
C GLU A 348 9.80 8.80 18.37
N MET A 349 9.54 7.57 17.92
CA MET A 349 10.24 6.35 18.35
C MET A 349 10.62 5.42 17.20
N MET A 350 9.91 4.29 17.01
CA MET A 350 10.38 3.22 16.14
C MET A 350 10.23 3.54 14.64
N GLY A 351 9.43 4.56 14.32
CA GLY A 351 9.36 5.17 13.00
C GLY A 351 10.29 6.37 12.80
N ASN A 352 11.22 6.66 13.73
CA ASN A 352 12.21 7.73 13.57
C ASN A 352 13.12 7.45 12.35
N LEU A 353 13.23 8.44 11.47
CA LEU A 353 13.98 8.38 10.22
C LEU A 353 15.50 8.36 10.44
N GLU A 354 15.98 8.64 11.65
CA GLU A 354 17.40 8.54 12.04
C GLU A 354 17.84 7.12 12.40
N LEU A 355 16.90 6.21 12.68
CA LEU A 355 17.20 4.80 12.98
C LEU A 355 17.41 4.00 11.68
N GLY A 356 18.47 3.18 11.64
CA GLY A 356 18.73 2.30 10.50
C GLY A 356 17.62 1.26 10.29
N PRO A 357 17.47 0.71 9.07
CA PRO A 357 16.44 -0.29 8.74
C PRO A 357 16.65 -1.66 9.42
N GLU A 358 17.66 -1.77 10.28
CA GLU A 358 17.93 -2.93 11.14
C GLU A 358 17.25 -2.79 12.52
N ALA A 359 16.80 -1.57 12.88
CA ALA A 359 15.93 -1.32 14.04
C ALA A 359 14.42 -1.51 13.73
N ASP A 360 14.07 -1.92 12.51
CA ASP A 360 12.68 -2.12 12.06
C ASP A 360 11.97 -3.23 12.86
N VAL A 361 10.98 -2.84 13.66
CA VAL A 361 10.11 -3.74 14.44
C VAL A 361 8.74 -4.00 13.80
N SER A 362 8.47 -3.49 12.59
CA SER A 362 7.18 -3.70 11.91
C SER A 362 6.89 -5.16 11.53
N GLN A 363 7.91 -6.03 11.62
CA GLN A 363 7.82 -7.47 11.38
C GLN A 363 7.71 -8.30 12.69
N LEU A 364 7.73 -7.65 13.85
CA LEU A 364 7.49 -8.29 15.15
C LEU A 364 5.99 -8.30 15.48
N GLU A 365 5.60 -9.16 16.43
CA GLU A 365 4.23 -9.17 16.95
C GLU A 365 3.92 -7.85 17.68
N PRO A 366 2.72 -7.27 17.53
CA PRO A 366 2.41 -5.97 18.12
C PRO A 366 2.38 -6.00 19.65
N LEU A 367 2.65 -4.85 20.28
CA LEU A 367 2.66 -4.69 21.74
C LEU A 367 1.30 -5.06 22.36
N LEU A 368 0.21 -4.65 21.68
CA LEU A 368 -1.17 -5.05 21.97
C LEU A 368 -1.67 -5.95 20.83
N THR A 369 -2.38 -7.02 21.16
CA THR A 369 -3.18 -7.78 20.19
C THR A 369 -4.46 -7.01 19.86
N SER A 370 -5.14 -7.36 18.76
CA SER A 370 -6.46 -6.80 18.44
C SER A 370 -7.47 -7.04 19.58
N GLU A 371 -7.43 -8.23 20.20
CA GLU A 371 -8.25 -8.56 21.37
C GLU A 371 -7.97 -7.63 22.57
N ASN A 372 -6.70 -7.33 22.88
CA ASN A 372 -6.36 -6.38 23.94
C ASN A 372 -6.86 -4.97 23.61
N ILE A 373 -6.80 -4.54 22.34
CA ILE A 373 -7.32 -3.25 21.90
C ILE A 373 -8.84 -3.20 22.05
N GLU A 374 -9.56 -4.22 21.55
CA GLU A 374 -11.02 -4.31 21.65
C GLU A 374 -11.51 -4.29 23.11
N GLN A 375 -10.77 -4.94 24.02
CA GLN A 375 -11.01 -4.95 25.47
C GLN A 375 -10.72 -3.60 26.14
N LEU A 376 -9.58 -2.96 25.83
CA LEU A 376 -9.23 -1.62 26.36
C LEU A 376 -10.22 -0.55 25.90
N GLU A 377 -10.58 -0.57 24.61
CA GLU A 377 -11.63 0.28 24.07
C GLU A 377 -12.99 0.01 24.75
N ALA A 378 -13.30 -1.25 25.12
CA ALA A 378 -14.53 -1.57 25.85
C ALA A 378 -14.54 -0.94 27.25
N ALA A 379 -13.46 -1.16 28.01
CA ALA A 379 -13.29 -0.59 29.35
C ALA A 379 -13.37 0.94 29.32
N PHE A 380 -12.68 1.58 28.37
CA PHE A 380 -12.76 3.03 28.18
C PHE A 380 -14.18 3.52 27.92
N VAL A 381 -14.90 2.91 26.96
CA VAL A 381 -16.28 3.29 26.63
C VAL A 381 -17.19 3.17 27.86
N THR A 382 -17.11 2.08 28.62
CA THR A 382 -17.91 1.88 29.84
C THR A 382 -17.58 2.90 30.95
N GLN A 383 -16.31 3.25 31.15
CA GLN A 383 -15.89 4.23 32.14
C GLN A 383 -16.33 5.66 31.75
N VAL A 384 -16.21 6.02 30.48
CA VAL A 384 -16.67 7.32 29.95
C VAL A 384 -18.19 7.41 29.97
N GLN A 385 -18.92 6.34 29.61
CA GLN A 385 -20.39 6.28 29.67
C GLN A 385 -20.95 6.65 31.05
N GLY A 386 -20.37 6.09 32.13
CA GLY A 386 -20.78 6.43 33.49
C GLY A 386 -20.55 7.91 33.87
N SER A 387 -19.51 8.53 33.29
CA SER A 387 -19.20 9.95 33.49
C SER A 387 -20.15 10.85 32.70
N VAL A 388 -20.36 10.54 31.41
CA VAL A 388 -21.29 11.23 30.51
C VAL A 388 -22.72 11.18 31.05
N ALA A 389 -23.22 10.01 31.44
CA ALA A 389 -24.55 9.86 32.02
C ALA A 389 -24.73 10.71 33.29
N GLN A 390 -23.71 10.82 34.15
CA GLN A 390 -23.77 11.67 35.34
C GLN A 390 -23.77 13.17 34.98
N TRP A 391 -23.01 13.60 33.97
CA TRP A 391 -23.01 15.00 33.53
C TRP A 391 -24.31 15.40 32.83
N LEU A 392 -24.87 14.52 31.99
CA LEU A 392 -26.18 14.72 31.35
C LEU A 392 -27.32 14.79 32.39
N GLN A 393 -27.31 13.91 33.40
CA GLN A 393 -28.32 13.97 34.47
C GLN A 393 -28.19 15.28 35.27
N LYS A 394 -26.98 15.74 35.61
CA LYS A 394 -26.76 17.03 36.28
C LYS A 394 -27.27 18.23 35.45
N ALA A 395 -27.17 18.16 34.12
CA ALA A 395 -27.72 19.19 33.24
C ALA A 395 -29.26 19.21 33.25
N LEU A 396 -29.91 18.03 33.33
CA LEU A 396 -31.35 17.92 33.52
C LEU A 396 -31.79 18.38 34.92
N ASP A 397 -31.11 17.95 35.98
CA ASP A 397 -31.43 18.32 37.36
C ASP A 397 -31.37 19.84 37.58
N GLY A 398 -30.41 20.51 36.93
CA GLY A 398 -30.29 21.97 36.93
C GLY A 398 -31.45 22.68 36.24
N GLU A 399 -31.95 22.13 35.12
CA GLU A 399 -33.11 22.65 34.39
C GLU A 399 -34.40 22.44 35.19
N VAL A 400 -34.62 21.25 35.75
CA VAL A 400 -35.78 20.94 36.61
C VAL A 400 -35.85 21.85 37.85
N ALA A 401 -34.70 22.28 38.38
CA ALA A 401 -34.62 23.22 39.49
C ALA A 401 -34.99 24.68 39.14
N GLU A 402 -35.04 25.05 37.85
CA GLU A 402 -35.55 26.35 37.40
C GLU A 402 -37.09 26.36 37.40
N TRP A 403 -37.74 25.25 37.01
CA TRP A 403 -39.19 25.16 36.78
C TRP A 403 -40.07 25.42 38.02
N SER A 404 -39.49 25.34 39.23
CA SER A 404 -40.18 25.58 40.51
C SER A 404 -40.10 27.04 40.99
N ARG A 405 -39.49 27.95 40.20
CA ARG A 405 -39.28 29.35 40.60
C ARG A 405 -40.49 30.23 40.32
N GLU A 406 -40.61 31.31 41.11
CA GLU A 406 -41.60 32.38 40.94
C GLU A 406 -41.28 33.34 39.76
N GLN A 407 -40.28 33.02 38.93
CA GLN A 407 -39.80 33.85 37.82
C GLN A 407 -40.10 33.18 36.47
N GLU A 408 -40.27 33.99 35.42
CA GLU A 408 -40.42 33.49 34.06
C GLU A 408 -39.08 32.93 33.52
N PRO A 409 -39.09 32.03 32.51
CA PRO A 409 -37.87 31.53 31.89
C PRO A 409 -37.07 32.68 31.25
N ASN A 410 -35.74 32.57 31.32
CA ASN A 410 -34.84 33.54 30.68
C ASN A 410 -35.10 33.66 29.17
N THR A 411 -34.98 34.87 28.62
CA THR A 411 -35.12 35.12 27.17
C THR A 411 -33.79 35.46 26.53
N ASP A 412 -33.57 35.00 25.30
CA ASP A 412 -32.42 35.42 24.49
C ASP A 412 -32.58 36.87 23.96
N PRO A 413 -31.53 37.46 23.32
CA PRO A 413 -31.61 38.82 22.77
C PRO A 413 -32.62 39.03 21.64
N SER A 414 -33.30 37.98 21.17
CA SER A 414 -34.41 38.04 20.20
C SER A 414 -35.78 37.81 20.85
N GLY A 415 -35.83 37.60 22.17
CA GLY A 415 -37.05 37.44 22.96
C GLY A 415 -37.56 36.00 23.09
N PHE A 416 -36.90 35.01 22.48
CA PHE A 416 -37.27 33.61 22.60
C PHE A 416 -36.85 33.05 23.97
N TYR A 417 -37.66 32.16 24.57
CA TYR A 417 -37.27 31.49 25.82
C TYR A 417 -36.05 30.58 25.61
N HIS A 418 -35.10 30.63 26.56
CA HIS A 418 -33.78 30.02 26.44
C HIS A 418 -33.28 29.50 27.80
N SER A 419 -32.56 28.37 27.78
CA SER A 419 -31.65 27.97 28.85
C SER A 419 -30.39 27.34 28.24
N PRO A 420 -29.28 27.21 29.01
CA PRO A 420 -28.03 26.65 28.50
C PRO A 420 -28.04 25.12 28.37
N MET A 421 -29.06 24.42 28.89
CA MET A 421 -29.09 22.95 28.97
C MET A 421 -28.81 22.25 27.61
N PRO A 422 -29.44 22.64 26.47
CA PRO A 422 -29.14 22.02 25.18
C PRO A 422 -27.68 22.16 24.75
N ALA A 423 -27.08 23.33 24.99
CA ALA A 423 -25.69 23.59 24.63
C ALA A 423 -24.72 22.77 25.48
N ILE A 424 -24.99 22.65 26.80
CA ILE A 424 -24.21 21.83 27.73
C ILE A 424 -24.28 20.35 27.32
N VAL A 425 -25.47 19.84 27.02
CA VAL A 425 -25.69 18.45 26.57
C VAL A 425 -24.91 18.16 25.28
N LEU A 426 -25.03 19.03 24.27
CA LEU A 426 -24.33 18.86 22.99
C LEU A 426 -22.80 18.97 23.15
N GLN A 427 -22.32 19.88 24.00
CA GLN A 427 -20.88 20.05 24.27
C GLN A 427 -20.28 18.79 24.92
N ILE A 428 -20.93 18.25 25.97
CA ILE A 428 -20.49 17.01 26.65
C ILE A 428 -20.33 15.86 25.64
N LEU A 429 -21.31 15.68 24.75
CA LEU A 429 -21.29 14.60 23.77
C LEU A 429 -20.21 14.84 22.69
N ALA A 430 -20.15 16.05 22.12
CA ALA A 430 -19.21 16.41 21.07
C ALA A 430 -17.74 16.32 21.51
N GLU A 431 -17.39 16.80 22.71
CA GLU A 431 -16.01 16.76 23.21
C GLU A 431 -15.50 15.31 23.37
N ASN A 432 -16.33 14.40 23.89
CA ASN A 432 -15.96 12.99 24.06
C ASN A 432 -15.83 12.24 22.70
N ILE A 433 -16.70 12.56 21.73
CA ILE A 433 -16.62 12.05 20.36
C ILE A 433 -15.35 12.56 19.64
N GLN A 434 -15.02 13.85 19.78
CA GLN A 434 -13.85 14.46 19.15
C GLN A 434 -12.53 13.91 19.72
N VAL A 435 -12.40 13.82 21.04
CA VAL A 435 -11.18 13.32 21.71
C VAL A 435 -10.80 11.90 21.27
N THR A 436 -11.79 11.05 20.96
CA THR A 436 -11.54 9.67 20.53
C THR A 436 -11.22 9.50 19.03
N SER A 437 -11.50 10.50 18.20
CA SER A 437 -11.05 10.52 16.79
C SER A 437 -9.51 10.51 16.65
N LEU A 438 -8.81 10.93 17.70
CA LEU A 438 -7.35 10.96 17.78
C LEU A 438 -6.73 9.58 18.10
N ILE A 439 -7.52 8.54 18.34
CA ILE A 439 -7.04 7.19 18.68
C ILE A 439 -7.35 6.17 17.59
N SER A 440 -8.63 5.90 17.31
CA SER A 440 -9.01 4.87 16.33
C SER A 440 -10.44 5.05 15.82
N ASP A 441 -10.66 4.69 14.54
CA ASP A 441 -12.01 4.66 13.94
C ASP A 441 -12.93 3.66 14.65
N SER A 442 -12.37 2.65 15.34
CA SER A 442 -13.12 1.72 16.20
C SER A 442 -13.59 2.39 17.49
N LEU A 443 -12.68 3.04 18.24
CA LEU A 443 -13.04 3.71 19.48
C LEU A 443 -13.99 4.89 19.24
N HIS A 444 -13.72 5.70 18.20
CA HIS A 444 -14.55 6.84 17.83
C HIS A 444 -16.01 6.44 17.55
N ARG A 445 -16.24 5.41 16.72
CA ARG A 445 -17.60 4.89 16.47
C ARG A 445 -18.25 4.32 17.74
N ARG A 446 -17.51 3.59 18.58
CA ARG A 446 -18.05 3.04 19.84
C ARG A 446 -18.42 4.13 20.86
N VAL A 447 -17.68 5.24 20.90
CA VAL A 447 -18.01 6.41 21.73
C VAL A 447 -19.16 7.21 21.12
N HIS A 448 -19.26 7.33 19.80
CA HIS A 448 -20.41 7.91 19.10
C HIS A 448 -21.71 7.13 19.36
N ASP A 449 -21.68 5.80 19.21
CA ASP A 449 -22.85 4.94 19.47
C ASP A 449 -23.28 5.00 20.94
N MET A 450 -22.31 5.04 21.86
CA MET A 450 -22.56 5.28 23.30
C MET A 450 -23.18 6.66 23.54
N ALA A 451 -22.63 7.72 22.93
CA ALA A 451 -23.13 9.09 23.06
C ALA A 451 -24.57 9.24 22.55
N LEU A 452 -24.93 8.61 21.42
CA LEU A 452 -26.31 8.57 20.92
C LEU A 452 -27.23 7.75 21.83
N SER A 453 -26.75 6.63 22.40
CA SER A 453 -27.49 5.84 23.38
C SER A 453 -27.79 6.65 24.65
N GLU A 454 -26.80 7.37 25.19
CA GLU A 454 -26.96 8.21 26.39
C GLU A 454 -27.80 9.45 26.12
N LEU A 455 -27.72 10.07 24.93
CA LEU A 455 -28.67 11.11 24.50
C LEU A 455 -30.11 10.56 24.44
N GLY A 456 -30.30 9.34 23.94
CA GLY A 456 -31.58 8.63 24.01
C GLY A 456 -32.07 8.37 25.44
N THR A 457 -31.17 8.07 26.38
CA THR A 457 -31.49 7.92 27.81
C THR A 457 -31.87 9.25 28.44
N PHE A 458 -31.08 10.31 28.19
CA PHE A 458 -31.37 11.68 28.63
C PHE A 458 -32.75 12.15 28.16
N LEU A 459 -33.12 11.91 26.89
CA LEU A 459 -34.43 12.29 26.35
C LEU A 459 -35.59 11.55 27.02
N ARG A 460 -35.39 10.30 27.45
CA ARG A 460 -36.37 9.57 28.28
C ARG A 460 -36.50 10.20 29.66
N SER A 461 -35.39 10.45 30.35
CA SER A 461 -35.39 11.14 31.66
C SER A 461 -36.03 12.53 31.60
N PHE A 462 -35.78 13.30 30.52
CA PHE A 462 -36.39 14.60 30.28
C PHE A 462 -37.91 14.49 30.06
N SER A 463 -38.36 13.50 29.29
CA SER A 463 -39.79 13.19 29.13
C SER A 463 -40.45 12.86 30.47
N ASP A 464 -39.81 12.00 31.29
CA ASP A 464 -40.30 11.64 32.63
C ASP A 464 -40.33 12.83 33.61
N ALA A 465 -39.33 13.72 33.55
CA ALA A 465 -39.33 14.98 34.30
C ALA A 465 -40.51 15.88 33.92
N LEU A 466 -40.85 15.98 32.63
CA LEU A 466 -42.05 16.70 32.16
C LEU A 466 -43.36 16.04 32.62
N ILE A 467 -43.40 14.70 32.79
CA ILE A 467 -44.54 14.04 33.46
C ILE A 467 -44.66 14.52 34.90
N GLN A 468 -43.54 14.61 35.62
CA GLN A 468 -43.56 15.02 37.01
C GLN A 468 -43.96 16.50 37.15
N PHE A 469 -43.38 17.40 36.35
CA PHE A 469 -43.77 18.82 36.29
C PHE A 469 -45.27 19.02 36.05
N SER A 470 -45.89 18.22 35.17
CA SER A 470 -47.36 18.29 34.95
C SER A 470 -48.20 17.88 36.17
N ARG A 471 -47.67 17.02 37.06
CA ARG A 471 -48.33 16.66 38.34
C ARG A 471 -48.14 17.74 39.39
N ASP A 472 -47.00 18.41 39.39
CA ASP A 472 -46.66 19.43 40.38
C ASP A 472 -47.40 20.74 40.06
N HIS A 473 -47.63 21.05 38.79
CA HIS A 473 -48.61 22.06 38.37
C HIS A 473 -50.04 21.75 38.87
N LEU A 474 -50.50 20.50 38.78
CA LEU A 474 -51.80 20.07 39.32
C LEU A 474 -51.90 20.15 40.86
N ARG A 475 -50.79 20.36 41.58
CA ARG A 475 -50.75 20.66 43.02
C ARG A 475 -50.65 22.15 43.33
N GLY A 476 -50.42 23.00 42.32
CA GLY A 476 -50.11 24.42 42.48
C GLY A 476 -48.64 24.72 42.77
N GLU A 477 -47.74 23.76 42.57
CA GLU A 477 -46.29 23.87 42.87
C GLU A 477 -45.47 24.44 41.70
N ALA A 478 -46.12 24.76 40.56
CA ALA A 478 -45.50 25.33 39.36
C ALA A 478 -46.28 26.58 38.86
N PRO A 479 -45.83 27.81 39.18
CA PRO A 479 -46.56 29.04 38.85
C PRO A 479 -46.48 29.41 37.35
N HIS A 480 -45.31 29.27 36.73
CA HIS A 480 -45.05 29.66 35.33
C HIS A 480 -45.07 28.46 34.37
N TYR A 481 -46.04 27.56 34.56
CA TYR A 481 -46.10 26.26 33.88
C TYR A 481 -46.04 26.35 32.35
N VAL A 482 -46.87 27.18 31.72
CA VAL A 482 -46.89 27.32 30.25
C VAL A 482 -45.60 27.97 29.72
N PRO A 483 -45.09 29.10 30.25
CA PRO A 483 -43.77 29.62 29.89
C PRO A 483 -42.64 28.58 29.93
N TYR A 484 -42.52 27.78 30.99
CA TYR A 484 -41.47 26.74 31.07
C TYR A 484 -41.68 25.60 30.07
N LEU A 485 -42.93 25.22 29.73
CA LEU A 485 -43.18 24.29 28.63
C LEU A 485 -42.79 24.86 27.26
N LEU A 486 -42.97 26.17 27.02
CA LEU A 486 -42.54 26.84 25.80
C LEU A 486 -41.00 26.93 25.72
N ALA A 487 -40.32 27.13 26.86
CA ALA A 487 -38.86 27.03 26.97
C ALA A 487 -38.34 25.62 26.63
N ALA A 488 -38.96 24.58 27.23
CA ALA A 488 -38.67 23.18 26.93
C ALA A 488 -38.92 22.82 25.45
N PHE A 489 -39.86 23.50 24.79
CA PHE A 489 -40.07 23.36 23.34
C PHE A 489 -38.90 23.91 22.52
N ASN A 490 -38.38 25.07 22.88
CA ASN A 490 -37.15 25.60 22.27
C ASN A 490 -35.94 24.70 22.57
N HIS A 491 -35.87 24.04 23.73
CA HIS A 491 -34.82 23.07 24.05
C HIS A 491 -34.88 21.84 23.14
N GLN A 492 -36.06 21.23 22.98
CA GLN A 492 -36.28 20.11 22.06
C GLN A 492 -35.89 20.50 20.63
N SER A 493 -36.31 21.69 20.17
CA SER A 493 -35.99 22.18 18.83
C SER A 493 -34.49 22.48 18.66
N ALA A 494 -33.79 22.96 19.70
CA ALA A 494 -32.36 23.25 19.65
C ALA A 494 -31.50 21.99 19.68
N LEU A 495 -31.91 20.94 20.42
CA LEU A 495 -31.28 19.62 20.34
C LEU A 495 -31.49 19.02 18.94
N SER A 496 -32.73 19.02 18.44
CA SER A 496 -33.08 18.50 17.11
C SER A 496 -32.32 19.20 15.97
N SER A 497 -32.22 20.52 15.98
CA SER A 497 -31.48 21.27 14.93
C SER A 497 -29.97 21.05 14.95
N SER A 498 -29.44 20.47 16.03
CA SER A 498 -27.99 20.37 16.28
C SER A 498 -27.48 18.93 16.33
N LEU A 499 -28.34 17.91 16.12
CA LEU A 499 -27.93 16.51 16.02
C LEU A 499 -26.83 16.28 14.96
N SER A 500 -26.88 17.04 13.86
CA SER A 500 -25.90 17.00 12.78
C SER A 500 -24.47 17.37 13.22
N VAL A 501 -24.31 18.07 14.35
CA VAL A 501 -22.99 18.41 14.93
C VAL A 501 -22.33 17.19 15.59
N LEU A 502 -23.10 16.13 15.88
CA LEU A 502 -22.58 14.88 16.44
C LEU A 502 -22.17 13.85 15.37
N LEU A 503 -22.52 14.08 14.09
CA LEU A 503 -22.21 13.15 12.99
C LEU A 503 -20.76 13.32 12.48
N PRO A 504 -20.06 12.22 12.16
CA PRO A 504 -18.82 12.27 11.37
C PRO A 504 -19.08 12.72 9.92
N ASP A 505 -18.09 13.40 9.32
CA ASP A 505 -18.13 13.82 7.91
C ASP A 505 -18.28 12.62 6.95
N GLY A 506 -19.50 12.44 6.42
CA GLY A 506 -19.78 11.51 5.31
C GLY A 506 -20.67 10.30 5.65
N GLU A 507 -21.11 10.11 6.89
CA GLU A 507 -22.07 9.04 7.23
C GLU A 507 -23.55 9.43 6.94
N ALA A 508 -24.40 8.42 6.79
CA ALA A 508 -25.81 8.59 6.40
C ALA A 508 -26.75 8.72 7.60
N SER A 509 -27.77 9.59 7.46
CA SER A 509 -28.74 9.99 8.52
C SER A 509 -29.44 8.86 9.30
N GLY A 510 -29.42 7.62 8.80
CA GLY A 510 -30.16 6.49 9.40
C GLY A 510 -29.71 6.08 10.80
N VAL A 511 -28.51 6.48 11.24
CA VAL A 511 -28.00 6.20 12.59
C VAL A 511 -28.73 7.03 13.66
N LEU A 512 -29.21 8.23 13.32
CA LEU A 512 -29.90 9.13 14.26
C LEU A 512 -31.36 8.75 14.54
N ALA A 513 -31.97 7.90 13.71
CA ALA A 513 -33.42 7.60 13.75
C ALA A 513 -34.00 7.24 15.14
N PRO A 514 -33.31 6.49 16.03
CA PRO A 514 -33.81 6.23 17.38
C PRO A 514 -33.84 7.48 18.28
N VAL A 515 -32.89 8.41 18.08
CA VAL A 515 -32.78 9.68 18.81
C VAL A 515 -33.78 10.70 18.25
N GLU A 516 -33.93 10.76 16.92
CA GLU A 516 -34.95 11.56 16.25
C GLU A 516 -36.37 11.17 16.70
N ALA A 517 -36.68 9.86 16.72
CA ALA A 517 -37.95 9.36 17.24
C ALA A 517 -38.18 9.71 18.73
N SER A 518 -37.11 9.72 19.54
CA SER A 518 -37.17 10.12 20.95
C SER A 518 -37.40 11.63 21.12
N LEU A 519 -36.81 12.46 20.25
CA LEU A 519 -37.06 13.90 20.19
C LEU A 519 -38.48 14.22 19.73
N ASP A 520 -39.04 13.45 18.79
CA ASP A 520 -40.43 13.54 18.36
C ASP A 520 -41.40 13.12 19.48
N ASP A 521 -41.06 12.10 20.28
CA ASP A 521 -41.85 11.71 21.47
C ASP A 521 -41.89 12.86 22.50
N VAL A 522 -40.75 13.49 22.77
CA VAL A 522 -40.67 14.68 23.65
C VAL A 522 -41.47 15.85 23.06
N GLN A 523 -41.35 16.14 21.75
CA GLN A 523 -42.10 17.22 21.10
C GLN A 523 -43.61 17.00 21.18
N ARG A 524 -44.07 15.77 20.85
CA ARG A 524 -45.48 15.38 20.94
C ARG A 524 -45.98 15.43 22.39
N ARG A 525 -45.12 15.13 23.38
CA ARG A 525 -45.46 15.29 24.80
C ARG A 525 -45.59 16.76 25.20
N LEU A 526 -44.65 17.63 24.79
CA LEU A 526 -44.68 19.07 25.07
C LEU A 526 -45.93 19.74 24.46
N CYS A 527 -46.21 19.50 23.17
CA CYS A 527 -47.46 19.93 22.53
C CYS A 527 -48.67 19.52 23.37
N ARG A 528 -48.76 18.24 23.74
CA ARG A 528 -49.88 17.71 24.51
C ARG A 528 -50.05 18.42 25.86
N LEU A 529 -48.98 18.64 26.61
CA LEU A 529 -49.04 19.29 27.94
C LEU A 529 -49.51 20.75 27.86
N VAL A 530 -49.10 21.50 26.82
CA VAL A 530 -49.59 22.88 26.58
C VAL A 530 -51.07 22.87 26.19
N LEU A 531 -51.49 21.94 25.33
CA LEU A 531 -52.88 21.86 24.85
C LEU A 531 -53.85 21.32 25.90
N GLU A 532 -53.38 20.47 26.83
CA GLU A 532 -54.16 20.05 28.00
C GLU A 532 -54.44 21.24 28.94
N ALA A 533 -53.50 22.18 29.12
CA ALA A 533 -53.74 23.42 29.85
C ALA A 533 -54.75 24.34 29.13
N LEU A 534 -54.58 24.58 27.82
CA LEU A 534 -55.53 25.35 27.01
C LEU A 534 -56.96 24.76 27.06
N GLN A 535 -57.09 23.43 27.03
CA GLN A 535 -58.39 22.78 27.13
C GLN A 535 -59.09 23.06 28.48
N VAL A 536 -58.34 23.10 29.59
CA VAL A 536 -58.89 23.39 30.93
C VAL A 536 -59.43 24.82 31.00
N GLU A 537 -58.73 25.81 30.44
CA GLU A 537 -59.19 27.21 30.42
C GLU A 537 -60.44 27.41 29.55
N LEU A 538 -60.52 26.74 28.39
CA LEU A 538 -61.63 26.92 27.45
C LEU A 538 -62.89 26.10 27.79
N GLN A 539 -62.75 25.02 28.57
CA GLN A 539 -63.86 24.15 28.97
C GLN A 539 -65.10 24.88 29.55
N PRO A 540 -65.00 25.84 30.51
CA PRO A 540 -66.16 26.54 31.04
C PRO A 540 -66.88 27.42 30.01
N LEU A 541 -66.16 27.98 29.02
CA LEU A 541 -66.74 28.78 27.95
C LEU A 541 -67.55 27.91 26.98
N PHE A 542 -66.95 26.80 26.53
CA PHE A 542 -67.60 25.83 25.63
C PHE A 542 -68.82 25.15 26.26
N ALA A 543 -68.89 25.00 27.58
CA ALA A 543 -70.08 24.48 28.27
C ALA A 543 -71.35 25.36 28.09
N SER A 544 -71.22 26.59 27.60
CA SER A 544 -72.34 27.50 27.28
C SER A 544 -72.84 27.41 25.84
N LEU A 545 -72.18 26.59 25.01
CA LEU A 545 -72.45 26.39 23.58
C LEU A 545 -72.98 24.96 23.33
N PRO A 546 -73.87 24.76 22.34
CA PRO A 546 -74.74 25.73 21.68
C PRO A 546 -75.93 26.08 22.59
N SER A 547 -76.32 27.35 22.60
CA SER A 547 -77.45 27.85 23.39
C SER A 547 -78.26 28.90 22.63
N ARG A 548 -79.42 29.29 23.16
CA ARG A 548 -80.23 30.36 22.54
C ARG A 548 -79.58 31.74 22.60
N ARG A 549 -78.55 31.93 23.45
CA ARG A 549 -77.70 33.14 23.41
C ARG A 549 -76.72 33.11 22.23
N TRP A 550 -76.10 31.96 21.96
CA TRP A 550 -75.20 31.76 20.82
C TRP A 550 -75.86 32.06 19.46
N LEU A 551 -77.13 31.69 19.26
CA LEU A 551 -77.86 32.08 18.04
C LEU A 551 -78.01 33.61 17.88
N LEU A 552 -78.06 34.37 18.98
CA LEU A 552 -78.43 35.79 19.00
C LEU A 552 -77.24 36.75 19.10
N SER A 553 -76.06 36.30 19.55
CA SER A 553 -74.89 37.15 19.77
C SER A 553 -73.57 36.37 19.62
N SER A 554 -72.52 37.05 19.16
CA SER A 554 -71.16 36.53 19.07
C SER A 554 -70.45 36.42 20.42
N GLU A 555 -70.93 37.13 21.46
CA GLU A 555 -70.31 37.27 22.81
C GLU A 555 -69.65 35.98 23.35
N LEU A 556 -70.30 34.83 23.15
CA LEU A 556 -69.85 33.54 23.70
C LEU A 556 -68.67 32.94 22.92
N LEU A 557 -68.51 33.26 21.64
CA LEU A 557 -67.30 32.94 20.88
C LEU A 557 -66.25 34.05 21.02
N ASP A 558 -66.66 35.32 21.11
CA ASP A 558 -65.74 36.44 21.30
C ASP A 558 -64.87 36.23 22.55
N GLY A 559 -65.47 35.82 23.67
CA GLY A 559 -64.74 35.44 24.89
C GLY A 559 -63.86 34.19 24.76
N VAL A 560 -64.20 33.23 23.88
CA VAL A 560 -63.31 32.10 23.55
C VAL A 560 -62.11 32.57 22.74
N CYS A 561 -62.31 33.50 21.79
CA CYS A 561 -61.24 34.11 21.02
C CYS A 561 -60.32 34.96 21.90
N GLU A 562 -60.86 35.74 22.83
CA GLU A 562 -60.08 36.51 23.81
C GLU A 562 -59.23 35.60 24.70
N GLN A 563 -59.81 34.57 25.33
CA GLN A 563 -59.06 33.64 26.18
C GLN A 563 -57.99 32.86 25.39
N THR A 564 -58.33 32.39 24.18
CA THR A 564 -57.36 31.70 23.30
C THR A 564 -56.22 32.64 22.88
N SER A 565 -56.52 33.91 22.59
CA SER A 565 -55.51 34.91 22.24
C SER A 565 -54.57 35.20 23.42
N HIS A 566 -55.11 35.34 24.63
CA HIS A 566 -54.34 35.52 25.86
C HIS A 566 -53.43 34.31 26.16
N PHE A 567 -53.95 33.08 26.07
CA PHE A 567 -53.13 31.87 26.27
C PHE A 567 -52.00 31.74 25.24
N CYS A 568 -52.30 32.05 23.97
CA CYS A 568 -51.32 32.00 22.88
C CYS A 568 -50.38 33.22 22.84
N GLN A 569 -50.50 34.20 23.72
CA GLN A 569 -49.80 35.50 23.62
C GLN A 569 -48.26 35.36 23.60
N ASP A 570 -47.71 34.33 24.25
CA ASP A 570 -46.27 34.08 24.38
C ASP A 570 -45.76 33.01 23.39
N PHE A 571 -46.61 32.47 22.51
CA PHE A 571 -46.20 31.45 21.54
C PHE A 571 -45.17 31.96 20.54
N TRP A 572 -45.10 33.27 20.26
CA TRP A 572 -44.06 33.87 19.42
C TRP A 572 -42.64 33.72 20.00
N ARG A 573 -42.53 33.43 21.31
CA ARG A 573 -41.26 33.11 21.98
C ARG A 573 -40.78 31.68 21.72
N VAL A 574 -41.57 30.88 21.01
CA VAL A 574 -41.15 29.60 20.42
C VAL A 574 -40.66 29.84 18.99
N ARG A 575 -39.55 29.21 18.62
CA ARG A 575 -38.91 29.39 17.30
C ARG A 575 -39.71 28.70 16.18
N LYS A 576 -39.56 29.17 14.93
CA LYS A 576 -40.04 28.43 13.74
C LYS A 576 -39.11 27.23 13.46
N PRO A 577 -39.63 26.06 13.03
CA PRO A 577 -41.03 25.77 12.68
C PRO A 577 -41.94 25.40 13.87
N ALA A 578 -41.39 25.14 15.06
CA ALA A 578 -42.12 24.62 16.22
C ALA A 578 -43.38 25.43 16.59
N VAL A 579 -43.33 26.76 16.53
CA VAL A 579 -44.51 27.62 16.78
C VAL A 579 -45.67 27.38 15.79
N GLN A 580 -45.40 27.02 14.53
CA GLN A 580 -46.45 26.71 13.55
C GLN A 580 -47.15 25.39 13.88
N LEU A 581 -46.40 24.37 14.34
CA LEU A 581 -46.98 23.13 14.84
C LEU A 581 -47.88 23.42 16.05
N LEU A 582 -47.39 24.19 17.02
CA LEU A 582 -48.14 24.49 18.25
C LEU A 582 -49.43 25.28 17.95
N LEU A 583 -49.39 26.27 17.06
CA LEU A 583 -50.58 27.01 16.61
C LEU A 583 -51.56 26.14 15.81
N ALA A 584 -51.08 25.21 14.98
CA ALA A 584 -51.95 24.30 14.22
C ALA A 584 -52.64 23.25 15.11
N GLU A 585 -51.96 22.73 16.14
CA GLU A 585 -52.61 21.87 17.13
C GLU A 585 -53.53 22.66 18.08
N ALA A 586 -53.27 23.95 18.32
CA ALA A 586 -54.18 24.84 19.04
C ALA A 586 -55.46 25.13 18.23
N GLU A 587 -55.35 25.45 16.93
CA GLU A 587 -56.50 25.56 15.99
C GLU A 587 -57.37 24.30 16.10
N ARG A 588 -56.73 23.14 15.94
CA ARG A 588 -57.37 21.83 15.99
C ARG A 588 -58.02 21.55 17.36
N THR A 589 -57.38 21.93 18.46
CA THR A 589 -57.92 21.76 19.83
C THR A 589 -59.16 22.60 20.07
N VAL A 590 -59.15 23.88 19.66
CA VAL A 590 -60.32 24.78 19.76
C VAL A 590 -61.48 24.25 18.90
N VAL A 591 -61.21 23.81 17.68
CA VAL A 591 -62.21 23.17 16.80
C VAL A 591 -62.79 21.89 17.43
N LEU A 592 -61.97 21.05 18.07
CA LEU A 592 -62.44 19.84 18.74
C LEU A 592 -63.33 20.14 19.95
N GLN A 593 -63.06 21.18 20.74
CA GLN A 593 -63.98 21.59 21.81
C GLN A 593 -65.26 22.22 21.25
N TYR A 594 -65.18 23.03 20.19
CA TYR A 594 -66.36 23.58 19.52
C TYR A 594 -67.28 22.46 19.01
N LEU A 595 -66.72 21.48 18.30
CA LEU A 595 -67.48 20.32 17.80
C LEU A 595 -68.05 19.49 18.96
N ARG A 596 -67.29 19.25 20.04
CA ARG A 596 -67.76 18.55 21.23
C ARG A 596 -68.95 19.27 21.88
N ALA A 597 -68.87 20.59 22.04
CA ALA A 597 -69.97 21.41 22.54
C ALA A 597 -71.20 21.28 21.63
N LEU A 598 -71.03 21.43 20.31
CA LEU A 598 -72.10 21.33 19.32
C LEU A 598 -72.83 19.97 19.36
N MET A 599 -72.10 18.85 19.44
CA MET A 599 -72.67 17.50 19.45
C MET A 599 -73.30 17.10 20.79
N GLN A 600 -72.82 17.66 21.92
CA GLN A 600 -73.36 17.39 23.26
C GLN A 600 -74.44 18.42 23.68
N GLY A 601 -74.70 19.41 22.82
CA GLY A 601 -75.68 20.46 23.00
C GLY A 601 -77.12 19.96 23.14
N ARG A 602 -77.95 20.79 23.79
CA ARG A 602 -79.40 20.56 23.95
C ARG A 602 -80.25 21.63 23.24
N LEU A 603 -79.64 22.35 22.31
CA LEU A 603 -80.33 23.29 21.45
C LEU A 603 -81.07 22.51 20.35
N VAL A 604 -82.30 22.92 20.04
CA VAL A 604 -83.11 22.39 18.94
C VAL A 604 -83.75 23.58 18.23
N CYS A 605 -83.55 23.65 16.91
CA CYS A 605 -84.10 24.71 16.07
C CYS A 605 -85.58 24.44 15.76
N ARG A 606 -86.46 25.39 16.11
CA ARG A 606 -87.92 25.24 16.08
C ARG A 606 -88.59 25.78 14.83
N SER A 607 -87.92 26.65 14.08
CA SER A 607 -88.40 27.22 12.81
C SER A 607 -87.32 27.11 11.72
N ALA A 608 -87.70 27.42 10.48
CA ALA A 608 -86.72 27.61 9.41
C ALA A 608 -85.76 28.76 9.74
N ASP A 609 -86.27 29.86 10.31
CA ASP A 609 -85.46 31.03 10.68
C ASP A 609 -84.41 30.68 11.74
N GLU A 610 -84.75 29.88 12.77
CA GLU A 610 -83.77 29.40 13.76
C GLU A 610 -82.67 28.51 13.12
N ARG A 611 -82.97 27.77 12.05
CA ARG A 611 -81.97 26.98 11.31
C ARG A 611 -81.08 27.84 10.43
N THR A 612 -81.65 28.80 9.70
CA THR A 612 -80.89 29.78 8.90
C THR A 612 -79.96 30.58 9.80
N GLN A 613 -80.47 31.05 10.95
CA GLN A 613 -79.68 31.75 11.96
C GLN A 613 -78.55 30.88 12.54
N ALA A 614 -78.78 29.58 12.80
CA ALA A 614 -77.73 28.66 13.23
C ALA A 614 -76.65 28.44 12.16
N ALA A 615 -77.04 28.39 10.88
CA ALA A 615 -76.12 28.25 9.75
C ALA A 615 -75.30 29.54 9.49
N GLU A 616 -75.91 30.71 9.60
CA GLU A 616 -75.24 32.01 9.54
C GLU A 616 -74.28 32.19 10.72
N ARG A 617 -74.67 31.78 11.93
CA ARG A 617 -73.81 31.79 13.12
C ARG A 617 -72.60 30.88 12.95
N LEU A 618 -72.78 29.64 12.47
CA LEU A 618 -71.67 28.73 12.12
C LEU A 618 -70.74 29.30 11.05
N GLN A 619 -71.26 30.02 10.05
CA GLN A 619 -70.45 30.68 9.03
C GLN A 619 -69.62 31.83 9.63
N HIS A 620 -70.20 32.62 10.52
CA HIS A 620 -69.51 33.73 11.17
C HIS A 620 -68.48 33.23 12.19
N ASP A 621 -68.80 32.18 12.95
CA ASP A 621 -67.89 31.48 13.87
C ASP A 621 -66.65 30.92 13.13
N ALA A 622 -66.89 30.29 11.98
CA ALA A 622 -65.84 29.75 11.11
C ALA A 622 -64.87 30.84 10.61
N THR A 623 -65.37 32.03 10.34
CA THR A 623 -64.55 33.19 9.94
C THR A 623 -63.78 33.77 11.12
N GLN A 624 -64.43 34.00 12.27
CA GLN A 624 -63.78 34.57 13.46
C GLN A 624 -62.64 33.66 13.97
N LEU A 625 -62.86 32.34 14.05
CA LEU A 625 -61.83 31.38 14.44
C LEU A 625 -60.67 31.33 13.44
N LYS A 626 -60.94 31.46 12.14
CA LYS A 626 -59.89 31.55 11.11
C LYS A 626 -59.07 32.83 11.27
N GLU A 627 -59.72 33.97 11.45
CA GLU A 627 -59.07 35.28 11.60
C GLU A 627 -58.23 35.36 12.88
N LEU A 628 -58.69 34.75 13.98
CA LEU A 628 -57.93 34.58 15.22
C LEU A 628 -56.58 33.90 14.99
N PHE A 629 -56.56 32.68 14.43
CA PHE A 629 -55.31 31.92 14.28
C PHE A 629 -54.37 32.52 13.23
N LEU A 630 -54.89 33.12 12.17
CA LEU A 630 -54.07 33.91 11.22
C LEU A 630 -53.48 35.16 11.91
N GLY A 631 -54.23 35.83 12.78
CA GLY A 631 -53.76 36.96 13.58
C GLY A 631 -52.69 36.59 14.62
N LEU A 632 -52.77 35.38 15.18
CA LEU A 632 -51.74 34.77 16.03
C LEU A 632 -50.51 34.27 15.23
N GLY A 633 -50.51 34.42 13.90
CA GLY A 633 -49.37 34.11 13.05
C GLY A 633 -49.28 32.68 12.51
N LEU A 634 -50.39 31.92 12.51
CA LEU A 634 -50.49 30.66 11.78
C LEU A 634 -50.48 30.93 10.27
N GLU A 635 -49.67 30.19 9.50
CA GLU A 635 -49.52 30.41 8.05
C GLU A 635 -50.72 29.90 7.23
N GLU A 636 -51.29 28.75 7.59
CA GLU A 636 -52.55 28.23 6.99
C GLU A 636 -53.49 27.65 8.05
N SER A 637 -54.73 28.16 8.10
CA SER A 637 -55.83 27.56 8.88
C SER A 637 -56.44 26.40 8.08
N ALA A 638 -56.21 25.17 8.56
CA ALA A 638 -56.56 23.94 7.85
C ALA A 638 -57.86 23.29 8.37
N HIS A 639 -58.28 23.59 9.60
CA HIS A 639 -59.36 22.87 10.28
C HIS A 639 -60.60 23.73 10.56
N CYS A 640 -60.47 24.99 10.96
CA CYS A 640 -61.59 25.83 11.41
C CYS A 640 -62.70 25.97 10.36
N ALA A 641 -62.37 26.57 9.21
CA ALA A 641 -63.39 26.87 8.19
C ALA A 641 -63.96 25.62 7.50
N PRO A 642 -63.17 24.61 7.07
CA PRO A 642 -63.70 23.51 6.27
C PRO A 642 -64.73 22.62 6.98
N VAL A 643 -64.66 22.46 8.31
CA VAL A 643 -65.60 21.61 9.05
C VAL A 643 -66.88 22.35 9.40
N LEU A 644 -66.79 23.57 9.92
CA LEU A 644 -67.96 24.35 10.33
C LEU A 644 -68.82 24.76 9.12
N LEU A 645 -68.20 25.07 7.98
CA LEU A 645 -68.91 25.29 6.71
C LEU A 645 -69.53 24.02 6.14
N ALA A 646 -69.04 22.81 6.46
CA ALA A 646 -69.71 21.57 6.07
C ALA A 646 -70.94 21.28 6.94
N LEU A 647 -70.92 21.66 8.22
CA LEU A 647 -72.08 21.56 9.13
C LEU A 647 -73.15 22.60 8.83
N ARG A 648 -72.74 23.81 8.39
CA ARG A 648 -73.62 24.87 7.89
C ARG A 648 -74.59 24.38 6.82
N GLU A 649 -74.12 23.71 5.77
CA GLU A 649 -75.00 23.29 4.65
C GLU A 649 -76.07 22.28 5.12
N LEU A 650 -75.70 21.34 5.99
CA LEU A 650 -76.64 20.35 6.55
C LEU A 650 -77.78 21.00 7.37
N LEU A 651 -77.50 22.10 8.08
CA LEU A 651 -78.49 22.86 8.84
C LEU A 651 -79.31 23.81 7.95
N ASN A 652 -78.67 24.45 6.96
CA ASN A 652 -79.29 25.42 6.06
C ASN A 652 -80.14 24.78 4.95
N LEU A 653 -80.00 23.48 4.69
CA LEU A 653 -80.76 22.78 3.66
C LEU A 653 -82.27 22.94 3.88
N HIS A 654 -82.99 23.53 2.92
CA HIS A 654 -84.42 23.83 3.07
C HIS A 654 -85.33 22.62 2.81
N ASP A 655 -84.89 21.64 2.01
CA ASP A 655 -85.64 20.43 1.66
C ASP A 655 -85.11 19.20 2.43
N PRO A 656 -85.89 18.62 3.38
CA PRO A 656 -85.47 17.44 4.13
C PRO A 656 -85.23 16.18 3.28
N THR A 657 -85.79 16.09 2.07
CA THR A 657 -85.59 14.92 1.20
C THR A 657 -84.15 14.82 0.67
N LEU A 658 -83.44 15.95 0.59
CA LEU A 658 -82.07 16.04 0.12
C LEU A 658 -81.01 15.79 1.23
N LEU A 659 -81.42 15.57 2.49
CA LEU A 659 -80.50 15.37 3.62
C LEU A 659 -79.50 14.23 3.38
N GLY A 660 -79.90 13.17 2.67
CA GLY A 660 -79.01 12.06 2.31
C GLY A 660 -77.84 12.46 1.40
N LEU A 661 -78.00 13.51 0.57
CA LEU A 661 -76.95 14.05 -0.30
C LEU A 661 -75.91 14.82 0.53
N GLU A 662 -76.35 15.72 1.40
CA GLU A 662 -75.45 16.52 2.24
C GLU A 662 -74.72 15.66 3.28
N VAL A 663 -75.37 14.63 3.83
CA VAL A 663 -74.72 13.66 4.71
C VAL A 663 -73.65 12.83 3.97
N ALA A 664 -73.91 12.45 2.71
CA ALA A 664 -72.89 11.79 1.88
C ALA A 664 -71.72 12.75 1.55
N GLY A 665 -72.02 14.03 1.27
CA GLY A 665 -71.01 15.08 1.05
C GLY A 665 -70.18 15.40 2.30
N LEU A 666 -70.78 15.33 3.49
CA LEU A 666 -70.09 15.45 4.77
C LEU A 666 -69.12 14.27 4.98
N ARG A 667 -69.60 13.03 4.80
CA ARG A 667 -68.79 11.79 4.85
C ARG A 667 -67.65 11.78 3.82
N GLN A 668 -67.84 12.39 2.65
CA GLN A 668 -66.77 12.54 1.65
C GLN A 668 -65.69 13.54 2.08
N LYS A 669 -66.07 14.64 2.76
CA LYS A 669 -65.13 15.67 3.25
C LYS A 669 -64.43 15.26 4.56
N PHE A 670 -65.09 14.43 5.37
CA PHE A 670 -64.67 13.96 6.69
C PHE A 670 -65.06 12.47 6.87
N PRO A 671 -64.18 11.52 6.50
CA PRO A 671 -64.51 10.08 6.47
C PRO A 671 -64.70 9.45 7.85
N ASP A 672 -64.35 10.16 8.93
CA ASP A 672 -64.42 9.67 10.31
C ASP A 672 -65.69 10.12 11.07
N VAL A 673 -66.67 10.70 10.38
CA VAL A 673 -68.00 11.01 10.92
C VAL A 673 -68.82 9.73 11.12
N SER A 674 -69.43 9.55 12.30
CA SER A 674 -70.29 8.38 12.62
C SER A 674 -71.79 8.68 12.48
N GLU A 675 -72.61 7.63 12.53
CA GLU A 675 -74.07 7.76 12.59
C GLU A 675 -74.53 8.60 13.78
N ASP A 676 -73.90 8.48 14.95
CA ASP A 676 -74.24 9.26 16.14
C ASP A 676 -73.97 10.77 15.98
N HIS A 677 -72.92 11.14 15.23
CA HIS A 677 -72.58 12.53 14.94
C HIS A 677 -73.65 13.17 14.06
N VAL A 678 -74.07 12.46 13.00
CA VAL A 678 -75.16 12.92 12.13
C VAL A 678 -76.49 12.89 12.88
N SER A 679 -76.72 11.90 13.75
CA SER A 679 -77.88 11.84 14.65
C SER A 679 -78.00 13.11 15.50
N ALA A 680 -76.93 13.51 16.19
CA ALA A 680 -76.89 14.72 17.02
C ALA A 680 -77.11 16.02 16.20
N LEU A 681 -76.56 16.10 14.98
CA LEU A 681 -76.79 17.23 14.07
C LEU A 681 -78.25 17.31 13.60
N LEU A 682 -78.90 16.17 13.35
CA LEU A 682 -80.32 16.11 12.98
C LEU A 682 -81.25 16.44 14.18
N ASP A 683 -80.82 16.14 15.41
CA ASP A 683 -81.51 16.59 16.64
C ASP A 683 -81.41 18.10 16.84
N LEU A 684 -80.22 18.70 16.63
CA LEU A 684 -80.04 20.15 16.62
C LEU A 684 -80.94 20.84 15.57
N ARG A 685 -81.11 20.18 14.40
CA ARG A 685 -81.89 20.68 13.26
C ARG A 685 -83.41 20.71 13.52
N GLY A 686 -83.95 19.72 14.23
CA GLY A 686 -85.30 19.74 14.82
C GLY A 686 -86.52 19.52 13.90
N ASP A 687 -86.40 19.58 12.58
CA ASP A 687 -87.50 19.41 11.61
C ASP A 687 -87.56 18.03 10.94
N VAL A 688 -86.70 17.10 11.36
CA VAL A 688 -86.41 15.87 10.62
C VAL A 688 -87.40 14.76 10.99
N SER A 689 -88.23 14.34 10.05
CA SER A 689 -89.14 13.19 10.23
C SER A 689 -88.36 11.88 10.43
N ARG A 690 -88.99 10.87 11.04
CA ARG A 690 -88.36 9.54 11.22
C ARG A 690 -87.90 8.91 9.90
N GLU A 691 -88.64 9.14 8.82
CA GLU A 691 -88.35 8.65 7.47
C GLU A 691 -87.14 9.39 6.86
N HIS A 692 -87.11 10.72 6.94
CA HIS A 692 -85.97 11.51 6.47
C HIS A 692 -84.71 11.25 7.29
N ARG A 693 -84.83 11.03 8.61
CA ARG A 693 -83.71 10.63 9.48
C ARG A 693 -83.15 9.27 9.07
N GLN A 694 -83.99 8.29 8.78
CA GLN A 694 -83.55 6.97 8.32
C GLN A 694 -82.88 7.05 6.94
N ALA A 695 -83.43 7.84 6.01
CA ALA A 695 -82.82 8.05 4.69
C ALA A 695 -81.44 8.74 4.79
N ALA A 696 -81.30 9.74 5.67
CA ALA A 696 -80.04 10.42 5.93
C ALA A 696 -78.99 9.48 6.56
N LEU A 697 -79.36 8.70 7.58
CA LEU A 697 -78.43 7.76 8.21
C LEU A 697 -78.04 6.61 7.28
N SER A 698 -78.98 6.07 6.49
CA SER A 698 -78.67 5.03 5.50
C SER A 698 -77.76 5.52 4.36
N SER A 699 -77.62 6.84 4.11
CA SER A 699 -76.62 7.34 3.16
C SER A 699 -75.18 7.24 3.67
N LEU A 700 -74.97 7.16 5.00
CA LEU A 700 -73.66 6.84 5.59
C LEU A 700 -73.25 5.38 5.35
N GLN A 701 -74.23 4.48 5.18
CA GLN A 701 -74.02 3.06 4.88
C GLN A 701 -73.89 2.79 3.37
N ALA A 702 -74.38 3.70 2.53
CA ALA A 702 -74.38 3.58 1.07
C ALA A 702 -72.99 3.83 0.46
N GLY A 703 -72.16 2.78 0.43
CA GLY A 703 -70.90 2.74 -0.33
C GLY A 703 -69.64 2.58 0.54
N PRO A 704 -68.53 2.10 -0.06
CA PRO A 704 -67.28 1.87 0.65
C PRO A 704 -66.73 3.17 1.27
N PRO A 705 -66.00 3.10 2.39
CA PRO A 705 -65.42 4.28 3.01
C PRO A 705 -64.44 4.96 2.03
N PRO A 706 -64.54 6.28 1.79
CA PRO A 706 -63.60 6.98 0.93
C PRO A 706 -62.22 7.00 1.59
N SER A 707 -61.17 6.82 0.79
CA SER A 707 -59.79 6.93 1.27
C SER A 707 -59.54 8.35 1.81
N PRO A 708 -58.90 8.50 2.99
CA PRO A 708 -58.69 9.81 3.59
C PRO A 708 -57.87 10.71 2.67
N SER A 709 -58.33 11.94 2.46
CA SER A 709 -57.63 12.93 1.63
C SER A 709 -56.27 13.26 2.27
N THR A 710 -55.19 13.03 1.52
CA THR A 710 -53.80 13.23 1.97
C THR A 710 -53.62 14.59 2.63
N GLY A 711 -53.23 14.60 3.91
CA GLY A 711 -53.01 15.81 4.70
C GLY A 711 -54.10 16.17 5.72
N ARG A 712 -55.32 15.62 5.64
CA ARG A 712 -56.35 15.88 6.67
C ARG A 712 -56.29 14.87 7.82
N ARG A 713 -56.16 15.39 9.04
CA ARG A 713 -56.22 14.59 10.28
C ARG A 713 -57.67 14.40 10.75
N ALA A 714 -57.98 13.24 11.30
CA ALA A 714 -59.32 12.88 11.80
C ALA A 714 -59.81 13.86 12.90
N LEU A 715 -61.11 14.13 12.95
CA LEU A 715 -61.74 15.11 13.87
C LEU A 715 -62.92 14.49 14.65
N PHE A 716 -63.96 14.03 13.95
CA PHE A 716 -65.17 13.48 14.56
C PHE A 716 -64.89 12.23 15.40
N SER A 717 -63.94 11.40 14.99
CA SER A 717 -63.45 10.24 15.78
C SER A 717 -62.90 10.58 17.17
N LEU A 718 -62.62 11.87 17.48
CA LEU A 718 -62.18 12.36 18.80
C LEU A 718 -63.28 13.13 19.55
N VAL A 719 -64.47 13.27 18.95
CA VAL A 719 -65.63 13.97 19.52
C VAL A 719 -66.60 12.93 20.10
N PRO A 720 -66.88 12.97 21.42
CA PRO A 720 -67.86 12.07 22.03
C PRO A 720 -69.28 12.60 21.85
N THR A 721 -70.18 11.77 21.31
CA THR A 721 -71.61 12.06 21.13
C THR A 721 -72.46 11.58 22.32
N PRO A 722 -73.66 12.16 22.54
CA PRO A 722 -74.61 11.64 23.52
C PRO A 722 -75.25 10.33 23.03
N THR A 723 -75.02 9.23 23.74
CA THR A 723 -75.66 7.94 23.44
C THR A 723 -77.19 7.99 23.62
N PRO A 724 -78.00 7.47 22.69
CA PRO A 724 -79.46 7.45 22.83
C PRO A 724 -79.90 6.55 23.99
N SER A 725 -80.77 7.06 24.86
CA SER A 725 -81.31 6.29 25.98
C SER A 725 -82.25 5.18 25.50
N LEU A 726 -81.89 3.92 25.74
CA LEU A 726 -82.76 2.77 25.52
C LEU A 726 -84.07 2.92 26.32
N SER A 727 -85.20 2.93 25.63
CA SER A 727 -86.54 2.99 26.24
C SER A 727 -86.80 1.72 27.06
N SER A 728 -87.02 1.89 28.37
CA SER A 728 -87.08 0.82 29.36
C SER A 728 -88.31 -0.10 29.23
N CYS A 729 -88.08 -1.40 29.05
CA CYS A 729 -89.11 -2.46 29.15
C CYS A 729 -88.57 -3.71 29.87
N LEU A 730 -88.15 -3.57 31.14
CA LEU A 730 -88.02 -4.69 32.08
C LEU A 730 -88.49 -4.24 33.49
N PRO A 731 -89.26 -5.07 34.24
CA PRO A 731 -89.63 -4.77 35.61
C PRO A 731 -88.58 -5.25 36.63
N SER A 732 -88.54 -4.61 37.81
CA SER A 732 -88.07 -5.11 39.13
C SER A 732 -86.79 -5.99 39.18
N ASP A 733 -85.72 -5.62 39.89
CA ASP A 733 -85.72 -5.10 41.28
C ASP A 733 -84.43 -4.31 41.66
N GLY A 734 -84.46 -3.61 42.80
CA GLY A 734 -83.35 -3.73 43.76
C GLY A 734 -82.17 -2.74 43.79
N GLY A 735 -82.42 -1.42 43.85
CA GLY A 735 -81.78 -0.54 44.87
C GLY A 735 -80.31 -0.03 44.76
N ILE A 736 -80.15 1.23 45.18
CA ILE A 736 -78.96 1.88 45.80
C ILE A 736 -77.75 2.28 44.91
N THR A 737 -77.86 3.48 44.35
CA THR A 737 -76.99 4.66 44.62
C THR A 737 -75.44 4.57 44.52
N ALA A 738 -74.95 4.89 43.32
CA ALA A 738 -73.98 5.99 43.02
C ALA A 738 -72.43 5.80 43.10
N CYS A 739 -71.80 6.79 42.44
CA CYS A 739 -70.38 7.16 42.36
C CYS A 739 -69.48 6.43 41.32
N ILE A 740 -68.88 7.25 40.46
CA ILE A 740 -67.95 6.90 39.37
C ILE A 740 -66.53 7.21 39.83
N TYR A 741 -65.59 6.30 39.61
CA TYR A 741 -64.25 6.59 39.09
C TYR A 741 -63.70 5.31 38.46
N ALA A 742 -63.28 5.38 37.20
CA ALA A 742 -62.83 4.22 36.43
C ALA A 742 -61.46 4.51 35.81
N ASP A 743 -60.45 3.79 36.30
CA ASP A 743 -59.16 3.62 35.62
C ASP A 743 -59.32 2.60 34.48
N GLY A 744 -58.55 2.72 33.39
CA GLY A 744 -58.85 2.03 32.12
C GLY A 744 -57.61 1.55 31.38
N LYS A 745 -57.19 0.31 31.64
CA LYS A 745 -55.92 -0.27 31.16
C LYS A 745 -56.15 -1.65 30.49
N THR A 746 -55.32 -2.01 29.50
CA THR A 746 -55.26 -3.35 28.83
C THR A 746 -56.52 -3.74 28.02
N PRO A 747 -56.61 -4.86 27.26
CA PRO A 747 -55.66 -5.96 26.95
C PRO A 747 -55.27 -6.03 25.45
N VAL A 748 -54.45 -6.94 24.87
CA VAL A 748 -53.87 -8.28 25.21
C VAL A 748 -54.75 -9.51 24.90
N GLU A 749 -54.58 -10.07 23.69
CA GLU A 749 -55.07 -11.40 23.30
C GLU A 749 -54.02 -12.20 22.49
N TRP A 750 -54.42 -13.36 21.95
CA TRP A 750 -53.74 -14.59 22.33
C TRP A 750 -53.85 -15.74 21.29
N LYS A 751 -52.68 -16.28 20.91
CA LYS A 751 -52.43 -17.65 20.40
C LYS A 751 -53.21 -18.16 19.17
N THR A 752 -52.46 -18.30 18.08
CA THR A 752 -52.14 -19.64 17.52
C THR A 752 -50.61 -19.80 17.54
N GLY A 753 -49.96 -20.94 17.27
CA GLY A 753 -50.40 -22.30 16.93
C GLY A 753 -49.18 -23.26 16.99
N VAL A 754 -49.27 -24.48 16.44
CA VAL A 754 -48.11 -25.42 16.34
C VAL A 754 -48.11 -26.15 15.00
N GLY A 755 -46.94 -26.25 14.35
CA GLY A 755 -46.72 -27.09 13.16
C GLY A 755 -45.23 -27.37 12.94
N SER A 756 -44.88 -28.58 12.50
CA SER A 756 -43.48 -28.98 12.25
C SER A 756 -43.39 -30.09 11.20
N ARG A 757 -42.64 -29.83 10.10
CA ARG A 757 -41.89 -30.84 9.29
C ARG A 757 -41.18 -30.23 8.06
N ARG A 758 -39.86 -30.50 7.98
CA ARG A 758 -39.08 -30.97 6.81
C ARG A 758 -39.07 -30.19 5.46
N ASN A 759 -37.82 -29.87 5.08
CA ASN A 759 -37.16 -30.15 3.79
C ASN A 759 -37.24 -29.18 2.59
N ALA A 760 -36.02 -28.75 2.20
CA ALA A 760 -35.42 -28.76 0.86
C ALA A 760 -35.65 -27.59 -0.12
N GLY A 761 -34.54 -27.19 -0.76
CA GLY A 761 -34.48 -26.24 -1.88
C GLY A 761 -34.43 -24.76 -1.47
N THR A 762 -33.76 -23.86 -2.19
CA THR A 762 -32.77 -24.05 -3.28
C THR A 762 -31.92 -22.78 -3.43
N GLU A 763 -30.93 -22.81 -4.33
CA GLU A 763 -30.35 -21.67 -5.04
C GLU A 763 -29.60 -20.58 -4.24
N SER A 764 -28.28 -20.70 -4.31
CA SER A 764 -27.39 -19.57 -4.52
C SER A 764 -27.81 -18.71 -5.72
N LEU A 765 -27.51 -17.41 -5.70
CA LEU A 765 -26.67 -16.82 -6.76
C LEU A 765 -26.06 -15.47 -6.34
N SER A 766 -25.07 -15.05 -7.13
CA SER A 766 -24.08 -14.03 -6.81
C SER A 766 -24.36 -12.65 -7.42
N SER A 767 -23.99 -11.61 -6.67
CA SER A 767 -23.33 -10.36 -7.15
C SER A 767 -24.09 -9.38 -8.07
N LEU A 768 -23.49 -8.19 -8.23
CA LEU A 768 -23.86 -7.07 -9.13
C LEU A 768 -25.11 -6.28 -8.66
N GLU A 769 -25.24 -4.97 -8.87
CA GLU A 769 -24.46 -3.93 -9.60
C GLU A 769 -24.54 -2.61 -8.79
N ALA A 770 -23.45 -1.89 -8.45
CA ALA A 770 -22.64 -0.94 -9.26
C ALA A 770 -23.15 0.53 -9.29
N LYS A 771 -22.22 1.48 -9.55
CA LYS A 771 -22.41 2.95 -9.82
C LYS A 771 -22.70 3.84 -8.58
N VAL A 772 -22.38 5.16 -8.52
CA VAL A 772 -21.56 6.09 -9.36
C VAL A 772 -21.24 7.39 -8.57
N PHE A 773 -19.97 7.86 -8.60
CA PHE A 773 -19.50 9.26 -8.37
C PHE A 773 -19.88 9.92 -7.00
N GLU A 774 -19.45 11.12 -6.59
CA GLU A 774 -18.60 12.16 -7.21
C GLU A 774 -17.61 12.85 -6.23
N VAL A 775 -16.58 13.46 -6.81
CA VAL A 775 -15.42 14.19 -6.24
C VAL A 775 -15.78 15.52 -5.54
N ASN A 776 -15.06 15.90 -4.46
CA ASN A 776 -14.60 17.27 -4.06
C ASN A 776 -14.09 17.30 -2.58
N SER A 777 -13.24 18.22 -2.07
CA SER A 777 -12.31 19.19 -2.68
C SER A 777 -11.21 19.70 -1.70
N VAL A 778 -9.98 19.84 -2.21
CA VAL A 778 -8.84 20.74 -1.87
C VAL A 778 -8.74 21.48 -0.50
N GLY A 779 -7.56 21.33 0.15
CA GLY A 779 -6.90 22.30 1.05
C GLY A 779 -5.68 21.68 1.78
N SER A 780 -4.40 22.06 1.68
CA SER A 780 -3.57 23.12 1.03
C SER A 780 -2.87 24.06 2.05
N TRP A 781 -1.65 24.52 1.71
CA TRP A 781 -0.72 25.40 2.48
C TRP A 781 0.04 24.69 3.65
N ASN A 782 1.36 24.47 3.58
CA ASN A 782 2.55 25.36 3.74
C ASN A 782 3.05 25.41 5.23
N ASP A 783 4.34 25.54 5.58
CA ASP A 783 5.54 25.79 4.75
C ASP A 783 6.87 25.23 5.35
N GLN A 784 7.97 25.46 4.62
CA GLN A 784 9.39 25.09 4.81
C GLN A 784 10.06 25.40 6.17
N ALA A 785 11.13 24.66 6.53
CA ALA A 785 12.53 25.16 6.51
C ALA A 785 13.61 24.18 7.09
N GLY A 786 14.78 24.08 6.44
CA GLY A 786 16.03 23.56 7.06
C GLY A 786 16.80 22.50 6.24
N CYS A 787 18.12 22.67 6.05
CA CYS A 787 18.95 21.76 5.21
C CYS A 787 20.25 21.31 5.90
N ASN A 788 20.51 19.99 5.93
CA ASN A 788 21.81 19.25 5.96
C ASN A 788 21.59 17.84 6.58
N PRO A 789 22.51 16.86 6.46
CA PRO A 789 23.39 16.53 5.32
C PRO A 789 23.28 15.03 4.94
N GLN A 790 22.09 14.42 5.06
CA GLN A 790 21.88 12.95 5.08
C GLN A 790 21.93 12.22 3.71
N ASP A 791 22.08 12.92 2.58
CA ASP A 791 21.71 12.38 1.26
C ASP A 791 22.66 11.36 0.60
N ARG A 792 23.68 10.85 1.31
CA ARG A 792 24.75 9.99 0.73
C ARG A 792 25.01 8.74 1.56
N MET A 793 24.59 7.57 1.05
CA MET A 793 24.81 6.28 1.72
C MET A 793 25.95 5.49 1.09
N VAL A 794 26.95 5.16 1.90
CA VAL A 794 27.98 4.16 1.64
C VAL A 794 27.67 2.95 2.52
N LEU A 795 27.45 1.79 1.91
CA LEU A 795 27.46 0.51 2.64
C LEU A 795 28.89 -0.02 2.51
N ASP A 796 29.64 -0.17 3.60
CA ASP A 796 31.01 -0.69 3.51
C ASP A 796 30.99 -2.22 3.62
N SER A 797 31.66 -2.91 2.69
CA SER A 797 31.74 -4.37 2.65
C SER A 797 32.96 -4.87 3.41
N GLY A 798 32.71 -5.60 4.50
CA GLY A 798 33.77 -6.21 5.33
C GLY A 798 34.66 -7.15 4.50
N ALA A 799 35.97 -6.95 4.59
CA ALA A 799 36.94 -7.63 3.74
C ALA A 799 37.57 -8.86 4.42
N GLN A 800 37.58 -10.00 3.71
CA GLN A 800 38.72 -10.95 3.59
C GLN A 800 38.41 -11.97 2.47
N VAL A 801 39.26 -12.06 1.44
CA VAL A 801 40.32 -13.09 1.22
C VAL A 801 39.82 -14.39 0.58
N TYR A 802 40.47 -14.77 -0.52
CA TYR A 802 40.33 -16.06 -1.20
C TYR A 802 41.30 -17.09 -0.62
N GLU A 803 40.82 -18.28 -0.24
CA GLU A 803 41.41 -19.54 -0.74
C GLU A 803 40.54 -20.79 -0.46
N ARG A 804 40.84 -21.87 -1.21
CA ARG A 804 40.36 -23.27 -1.10
C ARG A 804 38.89 -23.57 -1.48
N ALA A 805 38.73 -24.72 -2.12
CA ALA A 805 37.46 -25.27 -2.59
C ALA A 805 36.99 -26.46 -1.71
N PRO A 806 35.67 -26.73 -1.59
CA PRO A 806 35.15 -27.90 -0.87
C PRO A 806 35.37 -29.22 -1.63
N PRO A 807 35.39 -30.38 -0.93
CA PRO A 807 35.55 -31.69 -1.55
C PRO A 807 34.24 -32.28 -2.12
N SER A 808 34.38 -33.17 -3.10
CA SER A 808 33.27 -33.91 -3.71
C SER A 808 32.69 -35.01 -2.80
N PRO A 809 31.35 -35.20 -2.75
CA PRO A 809 30.74 -36.43 -2.26
C PRO A 809 31.08 -37.65 -3.17
N PRO A 810 31.07 -38.88 -2.63
CA PRO A 810 31.49 -40.08 -3.39
C PRO A 810 30.43 -40.58 -4.38
N ALA A 811 30.87 -41.26 -5.43
CA ALA A 811 30.02 -41.88 -6.45
C ALA A 811 30.19 -43.41 -6.51
N SER A 812 29.08 -44.16 -6.61
CA SER A 812 28.94 -45.53 -7.16
C SER A 812 27.57 -46.14 -6.77
N PRO A 813 27.06 -47.19 -7.44
CA PRO A 813 27.26 -47.63 -8.84
C PRO A 813 25.91 -47.75 -9.62
N PRO A 814 25.90 -48.06 -10.93
CA PRO A 814 24.67 -48.01 -11.74
C PRO A 814 23.90 -49.35 -11.82
N SER A 815 22.61 -49.27 -12.16
CA SER A 815 21.76 -50.40 -12.57
C SER A 815 20.93 -50.05 -13.82
N GLN A 816 20.53 -51.08 -14.57
CA GLN A 816 20.15 -50.97 -15.99
C GLN A 816 18.63 -50.86 -16.23
N CYS A 817 18.28 -50.44 -17.46
CA CYS A 817 16.92 -50.42 -17.99
C CYS A 817 16.16 -51.74 -17.76
N HIS A 818 14.91 -51.64 -17.30
CA HIS A 818 13.89 -52.62 -17.67
C HIS A 818 12.74 -51.97 -18.44
N ARG A 819 12.34 -52.63 -19.51
CA ARG A 819 11.35 -52.19 -20.50
C ARG A 819 10.10 -53.05 -20.35
N LEU A 820 8.98 -52.45 -19.99
CA LEU A 820 7.66 -53.07 -20.13
C LEU A 820 6.72 -52.17 -20.94
N LYS A 821 5.90 -52.78 -21.79
CA LYS A 821 4.98 -52.12 -22.73
C LYS A 821 3.57 -52.68 -22.55
N SER A 822 2.61 -51.76 -22.50
CA SER A 822 1.23 -51.88 -23.01
C SER A 822 0.39 -53.13 -22.73
N SER A 823 -0.81 -52.90 -22.19
CA SER A 823 -2.02 -53.52 -22.73
C SER A 823 -3.01 -52.44 -23.22
N ASN A 824 -3.88 -52.84 -24.15
CA ASN A 824 -5.00 -52.10 -24.74
C ASN A 824 -6.31 -52.51 -24.01
N ARG A 825 -7.48 -51.87 -24.09
CA ARG A 825 -8.02 -50.77 -24.94
C ARG A 825 -9.36 -50.25 -24.36
N ASN A 826 -9.80 -49.07 -24.82
CA ASN A 826 -11.18 -48.50 -24.75
C ASN A 826 -11.71 -48.17 -23.32
N GLY A 827 -12.47 -47.09 -23.02
CA GLY A 827 -12.99 -45.94 -23.78
C GLY A 827 -14.40 -45.55 -23.25
N PRO A 828 -14.95 -44.32 -23.43
CA PRO A 828 -14.43 -43.10 -24.05
C PRO A 828 -14.43 -41.85 -23.11
N PRO A 829 -13.92 -40.68 -23.55
CA PRO A 829 -14.27 -39.37 -23.00
C PRO A 829 -15.14 -38.54 -23.98
N LEU A 830 -16.01 -37.67 -23.45
CA LEU A 830 -16.88 -36.79 -24.25
C LEU A 830 -16.23 -35.41 -24.52
N TYR A 831 -16.49 -34.92 -25.73
CA TYR A 831 -16.11 -33.62 -26.31
C TYR A 831 -17.28 -32.60 -26.15
N PRO A 832 -17.23 -31.30 -26.61
CA PRO A 832 -16.32 -30.70 -27.60
C PRO A 832 -15.76 -29.28 -27.30
N TRP A 833 -14.96 -28.79 -28.26
CA TRP A 833 -14.59 -27.38 -28.45
C TRP A 833 -15.73 -26.58 -29.12
N PRO A 834 -15.50 -25.30 -29.44
CA PRO A 834 -15.63 -24.88 -30.85
C PRO A 834 -14.37 -24.19 -31.41
N GLN A 835 -14.26 -24.15 -32.74
CA GLN A 835 -13.19 -23.49 -33.50
C GLN A 835 -13.70 -22.30 -34.33
N SER A 836 -12.73 -21.45 -34.69
CA SER A 836 -12.74 -20.36 -35.68
C SER A 836 -13.71 -20.49 -36.88
N LEU A 837 -14.30 -19.36 -37.27
CA LEU A 837 -14.74 -19.02 -38.63
C LEU A 837 -14.31 -17.57 -38.94
N ALA A 838 -14.12 -17.21 -40.21
CA ALA A 838 -13.47 -15.97 -40.62
C ALA A 838 -14.15 -15.23 -41.78
N MET A 839 -14.20 -13.89 -41.69
CA MET A 839 -14.46 -12.90 -42.78
C MET A 839 -15.89 -12.93 -43.38
N PRO A 840 -16.45 -11.81 -43.93
CA PRO A 840 -15.80 -10.85 -44.85
C PRO A 840 -16.19 -9.35 -44.69
N LEU A 841 -16.03 -8.57 -45.77
CA LEU A 841 -16.02 -7.11 -45.84
C LEU A 841 -17.40 -6.40 -45.98
N ALA A 842 -17.47 -5.23 -45.35
CA ALA A 842 -17.96 -3.92 -45.87
C ALA A 842 -19.46 -3.65 -46.20
N LEU A 843 -19.75 -2.34 -46.26
CA LEU A 843 -20.99 -1.63 -46.65
C LEU A 843 -22.14 -1.60 -45.62
N ALA A 844 -22.91 -0.51 -45.43
CA ALA A 844 -22.75 0.92 -45.75
C ALA A 844 -23.89 1.77 -45.09
N VAL A 845 -23.84 3.12 -45.20
CA VAL A 845 -24.97 4.10 -45.03
C VAL A 845 -25.41 4.41 -43.57
N PRO A 846 -25.90 5.63 -43.20
CA PRO A 846 -25.85 6.97 -43.82
C PRO A 846 -25.10 8.04 -42.98
N SER A 847 -25.04 9.28 -43.49
CA SER A 847 -24.48 10.47 -42.81
C SER A 847 -25.56 11.49 -42.41
N THR A 848 -25.47 12.13 -41.23
CA THR A 848 -25.95 13.53 -41.01
C THR A 848 -25.40 14.20 -39.74
N LEU A 849 -25.01 15.49 -39.87
CA LEU A 849 -25.03 16.57 -38.86
C LEU A 849 -24.27 16.43 -37.50
N GLN A 850 -22.94 16.46 -37.62
CA GLN A 850 -22.02 17.41 -36.96
C GLN A 850 -22.36 18.05 -35.59
N SER A 851 -21.38 17.94 -34.67
CA SER A 851 -20.63 19.11 -34.18
C SER A 851 -19.16 18.71 -33.92
N GLN A 852 -18.21 19.66 -33.95
CA GLN A 852 -16.76 19.40 -33.85
C GLN A 852 -16.13 20.05 -32.62
N PRO A 853 -15.04 19.46 -32.11
CA PRO A 853 -13.79 20.19 -31.94
C PRO A 853 -12.72 19.76 -32.96
N MET A 854 -11.75 20.64 -33.22
CA MET A 854 -10.87 20.57 -34.39
C MET A 854 -9.51 19.94 -34.09
N TRP A 855 -9.35 18.63 -34.36
CA TRP A 855 -8.04 17.98 -34.36
C TRP A 855 -7.41 18.03 -35.76
N LYS A 856 -6.21 18.58 -35.87
CA LYS A 856 -5.51 18.76 -37.17
C LYS A 856 -4.82 17.46 -37.59
N THR A 857 -5.24 16.90 -38.72
CA THR A 857 -4.58 15.75 -39.35
C THR A 857 -3.13 16.10 -39.75
N PHE A 858 -2.14 15.40 -39.20
CA PHE A 858 -0.72 15.58 -39.55
C PHE A 858 -0.38 14.96 -40.92
N SER A 859 -0.81 15.61 -42.00
CA SER A 859 -0.61 15.14 -43.39
C SER A 859 0.29 16.04 -44.23
N GLN A 860 1.31 16.67 -43.64
CA GLN A 860 2.32 17.43 -44.40
C GLN A 860 3.69 17.63 -43.71
N LEU A 861 4.38 16.54 -43.34
CA LEU A 861 5.83 16.57 -43.14
C LEU A 861 6.53 16.27 -44.48
N GLN A 862 7.21 17.27 -45.05
CA GLN A 862 8.04 17.05 -46.24
C GLN A 862 9.24 16.16 -45.88
N LEU A 863 9.41 15.04 -46.58
CA LEU A 863 10.63 14.23 -46.48
C LEU A 863 11.82 14.99 -47.12
N ARG A 864 12.45 15.87 -46.34
CA ARG A 864 13.88 16.16 -46.51
C ARG A 864 14.70 14.93 -46.08
N GLN A 865 15.96 14.89 -46.54
CA GLN A 865 16.82 13.70 -46.54
C GLN A 865 16.84 12.95 -45.20
N ARG A 866 16.77 11.61 -45.25
CA ARG A 866 16.87 10.73 -44.08
C ARG A 866 18.22 10.93 -43.36
N SER A 867 18.24 11.74 -42.31
CA SER A 867 19.40 11.91 -41.43
C SER A 867 19.53 10.71 -40.49
N HIS A 868 20.49 9.82 -40.77
CA HIS A 868 20.87 8.78 -39.81
C HIS A 868 21.55 9.43 -38.60
N MET A 869 21.18 9.01 -37.38
CA MET A 869 21.85 9.46 -36.16
C MET A 869 23.33 9.04 -36.22
N ARG A 870 24.26 10.00 -36.08
CA ARG A 870 25.70 9.71 -36.03
C ARG A 870 25.99 8.82 -34.81
N ARG A 871 26.35 7.55 -35.05
CA ARG A 871 26.66 6.60 -33.96
C ARG A 871 27.78 7.17 -33.10
N SER A 872 27.52 7.36 -31.80
CA SER A 872 28.36 8.22 -30.97
C SER A 872 29.61 7.51 -30.48
N GLU A 873 30.73 7.75 -31.16
CA GLU A 873 32.07 7.37 -30.67
C GLU A 873 32.34 8.02 -29.31
N SER A 874 32.21 7.26 -28.22
CA SER A 874 32.54 7.72 -26.85
C SER A 874 33.99 7.44 -26.46
N THR A 875 34.79 6.86 -27.36
CA THR A 875 36.09 6.25 -27.04
C THR A 875 37.30 6.84 -27.77
N TYR A 876 37.14 7.85 -28.63
CA TYR A 876 38.25 8.48 -29.36
C TYR A 876 38.46 9.98 -29.04
N ASN A 877 39.69 10.27 -28.59
CA ASN A 877 40.46 11.51 -28.64
C ASN A 877 39.76 12.89 -28.67
N VAL A 878 39.97 13.64 -27.58
CA VAL A 878 40.26 15.08 -27.64
C VAL A 878 41.55 15.34 -26.84
N ASN A 879 42.72 15.27 -27.50
CA ASN A 879 44.01 15.86 -27.08
C ASN A 879 45.14 15.50 -28.07
N SER A 880 45.30 16.26 -29.16
CA SER A 880 46.36 16.05 -30.17
C SER A 880 46.94 17.35 -30.75
N THR A 881 47.59 18.17 -29.93
CA THR A 881 48.53 19.23 -30.36
C THR A 881 49.70 19.34 -29.36
N GLY A 882 50.94 19.55 -29.83
CA GLY A 882 52.05 19.94 -28.92
C GLY A 882 53.37 19.13 -28.90
N GLN A 883 53.99 18.86 -30.06
CA GLN A 883 55.44 18.65 -30.23
C GLN A 883 56.17 17.45 -29.55
N ARG A 884 57.44 17.27 -29.94
CA ARG A 884 58.29 16.08 -29.72
C ARG A 884 59.25 16.25 -28.55
N GLY A 885 59.54 15.15 -27.83
CA GLY A 885 60.73 15.02 -26.97
C GLY A 885 61.21 13.56 -26.92
N ARG A 886 62.50 13.29 -27.13
CA ARG A 886 63.10 11.95 -27.01
C ARG A 886 63.70 11.77 -25.61
N GLY A 887 63.37 10.66 -24.94
CA GLY A 887 64.05 10.18 -23.74
C GLY A 887 63.88 8.67 -23.60
N LYS A 888 64.93 7.95 -23.18
CA LYS A 888 64.92 6.50 -22.94
C LYS A 888 65.11 6.21 -21.45
N THR A 889 64.31 5.31 -20.88
CA THR A 889 64.74 4.15 -20.05
C THR A 889 63.51 3.37 -19.59
N PRO A 890 63.53 2.01 -19.58
CA PRO A 890 62.47 1.21 -18.99
C PRO A 890 62.63 1.06 -17.46
N ARG A 891 61.51 0.89 -16.75
CA ARG A 891 61.49 0.31 -15.40
C ARG A 891 60.35 -0.70 -15.27
N VAL A 892 60.61 -1.69 -14.43
CA VAL A 892 59.82 -2.86 -14.03
C VAL A 892 58.31 -2.57 -13.88
N CYS A 893 57.49 -3.53 -14.30
CA CYS A 893 56.04 -3.52 -14.09
C CYS A 893 55.66 -4.27 -12.80
N ASP A 894 54.98 -3.59 -11.86
CA ASP A 894 54.26 -4.25 -10.76
C ASP A 894 52.80 -4.56 -11.17
N PRO A 895 52.29 -5.78 -10.95
CA PRO A 895 50.95 -6.18 -11.38
C PRO A 895 49.89 -5.99 -10.28
N SER A 896 49.57 -4.75 -9.89
CA SER A 896 48.39 -4.46 -9.05
C SER A 896 47.85 -3.03 -9.29
N GLY A 897 46.52 -2.86 -9.22
CA GLY A 897 45.86 -1.55 -9.40
C GLY A 897 45.03 -1.38 -10.69
N GLY A 898 44.16 -2.34 -11.03
CA GLY A 898 43.22 -2.23 -12.15
C GLY A 898 42.13 -1.16 -11.92
N THR A 899 42.40 0.08 -12.32
CA THR A 899 41.48 1.22 -12.12
C THR A 899 40.23 1.11 -13.00
N LEU A 900 39.05 1.00 -12.38
CA LEU A 900 37.75 1.05 -13.06
C LEU A 900 37.53 2.41 -13.74
N ARG A 901 37.81 2.49 -15.05
CA ARG A 901 37.30 3.59 -15.90
C ARG A 901 35.91 3.24 -16.43
N PRO A 902 34.84 3.96 -16.07
CA PRO A 902 33.51 3.70 -16.57
C PRO A 902 33.40 4.14 -18.04
N ALA A 903 33.25 3.21 -18.99
CA ALA A 903 33.05 3.53 -20.42
C ALA A 903 31.67 4.17 -20.75
N ALA A 904 30.97 4.70 -19.73
CA ALA A 904 29.79 5.56 -19.84
C ALA A 904 30.00 6.95 -19.19
N SER A 905 31.18 7.26 -18.62
CA SER A 905 31.49 8.65 -18.26
C SER A 905 31.57 9.48 -19.54
N LEU A 906 30.65 10.43 -19.67
CA LEU A 906 30.75 11.50 -20.65
C LEU A 906 32.10 12.21 -20.46
N PRO A 907 32.83 12.59 -21.53
CA PRO A 907 34.14 13.22 -21.40
C PRO A 907 34.06 14.46 -20.51
N HIS A 908 34.98 14.53 -19.54
CA HIS A 908 35.17 15.69 -18.70
C HIS A 908 35.72 16.85 -19.53
N ILE A 909 35.24 18.07 -19.30
CA ILE A 909 35.78 19.26 -19.93
C ILE A 909 37.17 19.53 -19.33
N ALA A 910 38.15 19.86 -20.18
CA ALA A 910 39.51 20.17 -19.75
C ALA A 910 39.64 21.68 -19.49
N LYS A 911 39.98 22.06 -18.26
CA LYS A 911 40.17 23.47 -17.87
C LYS A 911 41.25 24.13 -18.74
N THR A 912 40.93 25.29 -19.32
CA THR A 912 41.88 26.12 -20.05
C THR A 912 42.92 26.70 -19.09
N ARG A 913 44.21 26.66 -19.49
CA ARG A 913 45.34 26.92 -18.58
C ARG A 913 45.62 28.43 -18.40
N LYS A 914 44.70 29.14 -17.77
CA LYS A 914 44.93 30.45 -17.12
C LYS A 914 44.06 30.54 -15.86
N ASP A 915 44.63 30.10 -14.74
CA ASP A 915 44.87 30.96 -13.56
C ASP A 915 45.61 30.16 -12.48
N LEU A 916 46.48 30.84 -11.74
CA LEU A 916 47.33 30.26 -10.70
C LEU A 916 46.91 30.81 -9.34
N GLY A 917 46.09 30.08 -8.58
CA GLY A 917 45.76 30.56 -7.23
C GLY A 917 44.58 29.99 -6.45
N ASN A 918 44.01 28.81 -6.74
CA ASN A 918 43.28 28.08 -5.68
C ASN A 918 43.20 26.55 -5.92
N GLY A 919 42.83 25.81 -4.88
CA GLY A 919 43.02 24.35 -4.79
C GLY A 919 42.02 23.47 -5.54
N GLY A 920 42.52 22.32 -6.02
CA GLY A 920 41.85 21.00 -5.95
C GLY A 920 40.60 20.70 -6.79
N SER A 921 39.90 21.69 -7.35
CA SER A 921 38.61 21.46 -8.04
C SER A 921 38.75 20.63 -9.33
N LYS A 922 38.26 19.38 -9.28
CA LYS A 922 38.10 18.45 -10.42
C LYS A 922 37.12 19.03 -11.46
N SER A 923 37.28 18.69 -12.73
CA SER A 923 36.35 19.14 -13.77
C SER A 923 35.04 18.32 -13.77
N PRO A 924 33.86 18.97 -13.92
CA PRO A 924 32.57 18.29 -13.92
C PRO A 924 32.41 17.36 -15.14
N CYS A 925 31.47 16.41 -15.03
CA CYS A 925 31.07 15.61 -16.19
C CYS A 925 30.17 16.44 -17.13
N MET A 926 30.12 16.07 -18.41
CA MET A 926 29.45 16.87 -19.45
C MET A 926 27.99 17.24 -19.12
N LEU A 927 27.20 16.33 -18.53
CA LEU A 927 25.79 16.63 -18.20
C LEU A 927 25.64 17.66 -17.06
N VAL A 928 26.57 17.70 -16.11
CA VAL A 928 26.61 18.73 -15.06
C VAL A 928 27.06 20.07 -15.66
N ALA A 929 28.06 20.06 -16.54
CA ALA A 929 28.49 21.25 -17.28
C ALA A 929 27.45 21.78 -18.28
N LEU A 930 26.46 20.96 -18.65
CA LEU A 930 25.31 21.33 -19.49
C LEU A 930 24.06 21.74 -18.69
N ARG A 931 24.11 21.82 -17.35
CA ARG A 931 23.05 22.47 -16.56
C ARG A 931 23.26 24.00 -16.64
N PRO A 932 22.26 24.80 -17.10
CA PRO A 932 22.37 26.25 -17.04
C PRO A 932 22.48 26.74 -15.60
N THR A 933 23.38 27.71 -15.34
CA THR A 933 23.59 28.28 -14.00
C THR A 933 22.42 29.15 -13.54
N ASN A 934 21.67 29.71 -14.47
CA ASN A 934 20.49 30.54 -14.23
C ASN A 934 19.16 29.80 -14.51
N MET A 935 19.16 28.47 -14.65
CA MET A 935 17.98 27.70 -15.10
C MET A 935 16.72 28.02 -14.29
N ASP A 936 16.83 28.01 -12.97
CA ASP A 936 15.69 28.17 -12.07
C ASP A 936 15.19 29.63 -12.09
N GLN A 937 16.09 30.60 -12.25
CA GLN A 937 15.73 32.01 -12.46
C GLN A 937 15.02 32.24 -13.81
N GLU A 938 15.50 31.59 -14.87
CA GLU A 938 14.87 31.65 -16.21
C GLU A 938 13.54 30.89 -16.26
N ARG A 939 13.37 29.82 -15.47
CA ARG A 939 12.08 29.15 -15.27
C ARG A 939 11.09 30.14 -14.67
N ASP A 940 11.44 30.73 -13.53
CA ASP A 940 10.50 31.56 -12.77
C ASP A 940 10.10 32.81 -13.58
N LYS A 941 11.05 33.43 -14.30
CA LYS A 941 10.76 34.47 -15.31
C LYS A 941 9.84 33.96 -16.42
N PHE A 942 10.10 32.79 -17.00
CA PHE A 942 9.33 32.26 -18.15
C PHE A 942 7.87 32.01 -17.77
N PHE A 943 7.62 31.46 -16.59
CA PHE A 943 6.28 31.26 -16.04
C PHE A 943 5.60 32.59 -15.68
N GLN A 944 6.29 33.51 -14.99
CA GLN A 944 5.78 34.87 -14.73
C GLN A 944 5.46 35.65 -16.01
N SER A 945 6.15 35.38 -17.12
CA SER A 945 5.88 35.99 -18.42
C SER A 945 4.65 35.44 -19.15
N HIS A 946 3.95 34.46 -18.58
CA HIS A 946 2.93 33.64 -19.26
C HIS A 946 3.45 33.06 -20.59
N TYR A 947 4.67 32.51 -20.55
CA TYR A 947 5.32 31.83 -21.68
C TYR A 947 5.51 32.72 -22.92
N THR A 948 5.77 34.02 -22.74
CA THR A 948 5.86 34.99 -23.85
C THR A 948 7.27 35.20 -24.41
N TYR A 949 8.33 35.04 -23.62
CA TYR A 949 9.72 35.16 -24.08
C TYR A 949 10.42 33.79 -24.24
N ASN A 950 11.67 33.77 -24.71
CA ASN A 950 12.51 32.57 -24.80
C ASN A 950 13.65 32.64 -23.77
N PRO A 951 13.78 31.66 -22.85
CA PRO A 951 14.85 31.59 -21.85
C PRO A 951 16.25 31.85 -22.41
N GLN A 952 17.07 32.57 -21.67
CA GLN A 952 18.45 32.89 -22.04
C GLN A 952 19.39 32.20 -21.05
N PHE A 953 19.93 31.05 -21.44
CA PHE A 953 20.69 30.18 -20.54
C PHE A 953 22.16 30.60 -20.41
N GLU A 954 22.62 30.72 -19.17
CA GLU A 954 24.01 30.97 -18.82
C GLU A 954 24.72 29.67 -18.41
N TYR A 955 26.03 29.57 -18.66
CA TYR A 955 26.85 28.40 -18.33
C TYR A 955 28.21 28.84 -17.74
N GLN A 956 28.73 28.08 -16.78
CA GLN A 956 29.88 28.48 -15.96
C GLN A 956 31.23 28.49 -16.70
N GLU A 957 31.39 27.68 -17.75
CA GLU A 957 32.58 27.63 -18.60
C GLU A 957 32.17 27.70 -20.09
N PRO A 958 32.89 28.47 -20.94
CA PRO A 958 32.64 28.48 -22.39
C PRO A 958 32.98 27.11 -23.00
N MET A 959 31.96 26.40 -23.48
CA MET A 959 32.05 24.97 -23.80
C MET A 959 32.89 24.67 -25.06
N PRO A 960 33.61 23.52 -25.10
CA PRO A 960 34.27 23.08 -26.33
C PRO A 960 33.26 22.83 -27.46
N MET A 961 33.36 23.62 -28.54
CA MET A 961 32.46 23.57 -29.70
C MET A 961 32.26 22.16 -30.25
N SER A 962 33.31 21.32 -30.26
CA SER A 962 33.28 19.93 -30.73
C SER A 962 32.31 19.01 -29.98
N VAL A 963 31.87 19.38 -28.77
CA VAL A 963 30.81 18.66 -28.05
C VAL A 963 29.43 19.07 -28.54
N LEU A 964 29.21 20.36 -28.82
CA LEU A 964 27.94 20.87 -29.32
C LEU A 964 27.73 20.45 -30.79
N GLU A 965 28.77 20.59 -31.63
CA GLU A 965 28.78 20.14 -33.03
C GLU A 965 28.41 18.65 -33.20
N LYS A 966 28.76 17.82 -32.22
CA LYS A 966 28.45 16.38 -32.20
C LYS A 966 26.97 16.07 -31.96
N TYR A 967 26.24 16.96 -31.29
CA TYR A 967 24.85 16.76 -30.87
C TYR A 967 23.88 17.82 -31.44
N GLN A 968 24.32 18.69 -32.34
CA GLN A 968 23.45 19.72 -32.95
C GLN A 968 22.42 19.14 -33.94
N GLU A 969 22.73 18.00 -34.56
CA GLU A 969 21.91 17.35 -35.59
C GLU A 969 20.90 16.36 -34.97
N ALA A 970 19.61 16.57 -35.21
CA ALA A 970 18.56 15.60 -34.91
C ALA A 970 18.37 14.58 -36.05
N SER A 971 18.13 13.33 -35.70
CA SER A 971 17.62 12.32 -36.63
C SER A 971 16.09 12.42 -36.75
N GLY A 972 15.57 12.07 -37.92
CA GLY A 972 14.15 11.80 -38.15
C GLY A 972 13.83 10.32 -38.41
N GLN A 973 14.81 9.41 -38.28
CA GLN A 973 14.66 8.01 -38.72
C GLN A 973 13.50 7.26 -38.04
N PHE A 974 13.20 7.58 -36.78
CA PHE A 974 12.15 6.91 -35.99
C PHE A 974 11.02 7.83 -35.52
N ILE A 975 10.80 8.97 -36.19
CA ILE A 975 9.79 9.95 -35.77
C ILE A 975 8.36 9.39 -35.83
N GLN A 976 8.07 8.51 -36.80
CA GLN A 976 6.76 7.87 -36.94
C GLN A 976 6.48 6.90 -35.78
N GLN A 977 7.49 6.12 -35.35
CA GLN A 977 7.34 5.19 -34.23
C GLN A 977 7.29 5.94 -32.89
N ALA A 978 8.00 7.07 -32.77
CA ALA A 978 7.87 7.97 -31.63
C ALA A 978 6.43 8.50 -31.49
N VAL A 979 5.85 9.04 -32.58
CA VAL A 979 4.46 9.53 -32.58
C VAL A 979 3.47 8.39 -32.30
N GLY A 980 3.60 7.24 -32.96
CA GLY A 980 2.69 6.10 -32.74
C GLY A 980 2.70 5.55 -31.30
N ILE A 981 3.84 5.61 -30.59
CA ILE A 981 3.93 5.27 -29.17
C ILE A 981 3.21 6.31 -28.29
N ILE A 982 3.36 7.60 -28.60
CA ILE A 982 2.69 8.71 -27.90
C ILE A 982 1.17 8.60 -28.10
N GLU A 983 0.71 8.43 -29.33
CA GLU A 983 -0.70 8.24 -29.67
C GLU A 983 -1.30 6.99 -29.01
N ALA A 984 -0.58 5.86 -28.97
CA ALA A 984 -1.05 4.63 -28.31
C ALA A 984 -1.20 4.75 -26.78
N VAL A 985 -0.46 5.67 -26.15
CA VAL A 985 -0.66 6.01 -24.73
C VAL A 985 -1.87 6.93 -24.56
N LEU A 986 -1.99 7.99 -25.38
CA LEU A 986 -3.08 8.95 -25.26
C LEU A 986 -4.45 8.35 -25.63
N GLU A 987 -4.51 7.44 -26.60
CA GLU A 987 -5.72 6.66 -26.92
C GLU A 987 -6.18 5.80 -25.72
N LYS A 988 -5.25 5.37 -24.86
CA LYS A 988 -5.54 4.45 -23.74
C LYS A 988 -5.76 5.16 -22.39
N PHE A 989 -5.08 6.28 -22.16
CA PHE A 989 -5.08 7.00 -20.88
C PHE A 989 -5.61 8.44 -20.97
N GLY A 990 -5.92 8.93 -22.18
CA GLY A 990 -6.39 10.30 -22.46
C GLY A 990 -5.30 11.38 -22.36
N THR A 991 -4.40 11.27 -21.37
CA THR A 991 -3.39 12.28 -21.03
C THR A 991 -2.10 11.63 -20.53
N TYR A 992 -0.99 12.38 -20.52
CA TYR A 992 0.26 11.92 -19.89
C TYR A 992 0.09 11.71 -18.39
N GLU A 993 -0.63 12.61 -17.74
CA GLU A 993 -0.76 12.72 -16.29
C GLU A 993 -1.52 11.50 -15.73
N HIS A 994 -2.58 11.05 -16.43
CA HIS A 994 -3.27 9.80 -16.10
C HIS A 994 -2.41 8.57 -16.37
N PHE A 995 -1.58 8.57 -17.43
CA PHE A 995 -0.62 7.48 -17.69
C PHE A 995 0.46 7.39 -16.60
N GLU A 996 1.01 8.53 -16.15
CA GLU A 996 2.00 8.59 -15.07
C GLU A 996 1.39 8.15 -13.74
N ALA A 997 0.20 8.64 -13.38
CA ALA A 997 -0.49 8.21 -12.17
C ALA A 997 -0.81 6.70 -12.19
N ALA A 998 -1.44 6.20 -13.26
CA ALA A 998 -1.90 4.81 -13.35
C ALA A 998 -0.77 3.78 -13.52
N THR A 999 0.37 4.15 -14.14
CA THR A 999 1.48 3.21 -14.38
C THR A 999 2.70 3.44 -13.49
N GLY A 1000 2.86 4.62 -12.90
CA GLY A 1000 3.92 4.95 -11.94
C GLY A 1000 3.51 4.79 -10.49
N GLY A 1001 2.25 5.08 -10.16
CA GLY A 1001 1.78 5.12 -8.78
C GLY A 1001 2.30 6.34 -8.00
N GLN A 1002 2.19 6.26 -6.68
CA GLN A 1002 2.58 7.34 -5.77
C GLN A 1002 4.09 7.64 -5.83
N LEU A 1003 4.46 8.88 -5.50
CA LEU A 1003 5.85 9.26 -5.24
C LEU A 1003 6.33 8.60 -3.94
N LEU A 1004 7.61 8.23 -3.89
CA LEU A 1004 8.21 7.51 -2.78
C LEU A 1004 8.98 8.45 -1.84
N THR A 1005 8.89 8.19 -0.54
CA THR A 1005 9.73 8.86 0.47
C THR A 1005 11.18 8.39 0.39
N LYS A 1006 12.14 9.18 0.92
CA LYS A 1006 13.57 8.81 0.95
C LYS A 1006 13.77 7.37 1.48
N CYS A 1007 13.12 7.00 2.58
CA CYS A 1007 13.24 5.68 3.20
C CYS A 1007 12.63 4.54 2.36
N GLN A 1008 11.53 4.77 1.65
CA GLN A 1008 10.97 3.79 0.71
C GLN A 1008 11.92 3.56 -0.47
N ILE A 1009 12.54 4.62 -1.00
CA ILE A 1009 13.57 4.53 -2.04
C ILE A 1009 14.77 3.71 -1.51
N TRP A 1010 15.30 4.05 -0.33
CA TRP A 1010 16.40 3.31 0.31
C TRP A 1010 16.09 1.81 0.50
N SER A 1011 14.89 1.45 0.96
CA SER A 1011 14.47 0.05 1.15
C SER A 1011 14.44 -0.73 -0.17
N ILE A 1012 13.88 -0.15 -1.23
CA ILE A 1012 13.80 -0.77 -2.56
C ILE A 1012 15.19 -0.90 -3.20
N VAL A 1013 16.04 0.14 -3.06
CA VAL A 1013 17.43 0.13 -3.52
C VAL A 1013 18.24 -0.96 -2.81
N ARG A 1014 18.19 -1.04 -1.48
CA ARG A 1014 18.93 -2.04 -0.67
C ARG A 1014 18.53 -3.46 -1.08
N LYS A 1015 17.23 -3.74 -1.21
CA LYS A 1015 16.69 -5.04 -1.66
C LYS A 1015 17.12 -5.40 -3.09
N TYR A 1016 17.17 -4.42 -4.01
CA TYR A 1016 17.67 -4.65 -5.37
C TYR A 1016 19.18 -4.93 -5.39
N MET A 1017 19.98 -4.19 -4.62
CA MET A 1017 21.42 -4.37 -4.54
C MET A 1017 21.82 -5.72 -3.93
N GLN A 1018 21.08 -6.19 -2.91
CA GLN A 1018 21.21 -7.54 -2.36
C GLN A 1018 20.96 -8.61 -3.44
N LYS A 1019 19.85 -8.47 -4.20
CA LYS A 1019 19.43 -9.40 -5.26
C LYS A 1019 20.41 -9.53 -6.44
N GLU A 1020 21.13 -8.46 -6.77
CA GLU A 1020 22.19 -8.45 -7.80
C GLU A 1020 23.62 -8.63 -7.22
N GLY A 1021 23.73 -8.86 -5.90
CA GLY A 1021 24.99 -9.11 -5.20
C GLY A 1021 25.97 -7.94 -5.23
N CYS A 1022 25.49 -6.69 -5.19
CA CYS A 1022 26.29 -5.46 -5.31
C CYS A 1022 26.25 -4.53 -4.08
N VAL A 1023 25.91 -5.09 -2.92
CA VAL A 1023 25.95 -4.37 -1.65
C VAL A 1023 27.37 -3.86 -1.37
N GLY A 1024 27.50 -2.55 -1.21
CA GLY A 1024 28.76 -1.85 -0.98
C GLY A 1024 29.70 -1.67 -2.17
N GLU A 1025 29.40 -2.29 -3.32
CA GLU A 1025 30.13 -1.99 -4.57
C GLU A 1025 29.64 -0.70 -5.24
N VAL A 1026 28.43 -0.24 -4.89
CA VAL A 1026 27.79 0.98 -5.42
C VAL A 1026 27.36 1.87 -4.25
N VAL A 1027 27.88 3.10 -4.23
CA VAL A 1027 27.40 4.19 -3.38
C VAL A 1027 26.10 4.71 -3.96
N VAL A 1028 25.15 5.12 -3.12
CA VAL A 1028 23.89 5.69 -3.60
C VAL A 1028 23.65 7.06 -2.97
N GLN A 1029 23.14 7.99 -3.77
CA GLN A 1029 22.87 9.37 -3.40
C GLN A 1029 21.47 9.77 -3.85
N LEU A 1030 20.75 10.53 -3.03
CA LEU A 1030 19.47 11.13 -3.41
C LEU A 1030 19.69 12.61 -3.73
N SER A 1031 19.01 13.15 -4.76
CA SER A 1031 19.20 14.55 -5.18
C SER A 1031 18.04 15.09 -6.01
N GLU A 1032 17.42 16.17 -5.54
CA GLU A 1032 16.37 16.90 -6.25
C GLU A 1032 16.90 17.69 -7.46
N ASN A 1033 18.22 17.91 -7.53
CA ASN A 1033 18.87 18.76 -8.53
C ASN A 1033 19.23 18.04 -9.85
N LEU A 1034 18.76 16.80 -10.04
CA LEU A 1034 19.07 15.96 -11.19
C LEU A 1034 18.11 16.17 -12.38
N LEU A 1035 18.64 16.60 -13.52
CA LEU A 1035 17.91 16.67 -14.81
C LEU A 1035 17.52 15.30 -15.40
N SER A 1036 17.80 14.19 -14.71
CA SER A 1036 17.43 12.83 -15.06
C SER A 1036 16.88 12.08 -13.85
N GLN A 1037 16.02 11.09 -14.08
CA GLN A 1037 15.40 10.33 -12.98
C GLN A 1037 16.44 9.56 -12.14
N ALA A 1038 17.56 9.16 -12.76
CA ALA A 1038 18.79 8.76 -12.09
C ALA A 1038 20.02 9.03 -12.99
N VAL A 1039 21.22 8.74 -12.47
CA VAL A 1039 22.46 8.57 -13.24
C VAL A 1039 23.49 7.73 -12.48
N MET A 1040 24.06 6.71 -13.13
CA MET A 1040 25.27 6.00 -12.68
C MET A 1040 26.55 6.78 -13.02
N MET A 1041 27.33 7.13 -12.01
CA MET A 1041 28.61 7.84 -12.10
C MET A 1041 29.74 7.06 -11.40
N VAL A 1042 30.97 7.58 -11.43
CA VAL A 1042 32.05 7.14 -10.54
C VAL A 1042 32.63 8.38 -9.88
N GLU A 1043 32.54 8.44 -8.55
CA GLU A 1043 33.07 9.54 -7.76
C GLU A 1043 34.08 9.00 -6.75
N ASN A 1044 35.24 9.66 -6.62
CA ASN A 1044 36.33 9.23 -5.75
C ASN A 1044 36.69 7.73 -5.89
N SER A 1045 36.69 7.25 -7.13
CA SER A 1045 36.92 5.84 -7.52
C SER A 1045 35.88 4.82 -7.06
N ARG A 1046 34.77 5.24 -6.43
CA ARG A 1046 33.63 4.36 -6.11
C ARG A 1046 32.46 4.60 -7.10
N PRO A 1047 31.86 3.56 -7.70
CA PRO A 1047 30.60 3.68 -8.44
C PRO A 1047 29.54 4.36 -7.58
N THR A 1048 28.84 5.35 -8.14
CA THR A 1048 27.88 6.18 -7.41
C THR A 1048 26.61 6.38 -8.23
N LEU A 1049 25.48 5.86 -7.76
CA LEU A 1049 24.17 6.05 -8.35
C LEU A 1049 23.46 7.23 -7.68
N ALA A 1050 23.20 8.30 -8.44
CA ALA A 1050 22.39 9.41 -7.97
C ALA A 1050 20.94 9.26 -8.49
N ILE A 1051 19.94 9.39 -7.62
CA ILE A 1051 18.50 9.21 -7.92
C ILE A 1051 17.75 10.52 -7.66
N ASN A 1052 16.85 10.92 -8.57
CA ASN A 1052 15.97 12.06 -8.35
C ASN A 1052 14.71 11.66 -7.56
N LEU A 1053 14.51 12.34 -6.43
CA LEU A 1053 13.35 12.16 -5.54
C LEU A 1053 12.03 12.47 -6.25
N THR A 1054 11.95 13.55 -7.04
CA THR A 1054 10.71 13.92 -7.74
C THR A 1054 10.34 12.95 -8.87
N GLY A 1055 11.30 12.13 -9.32
CA GLY A 1055 11.09 11.09 -10.33
C GLY A 1055 10.87 9.68 -9.77
N ALA A 1056 10.97 9.48 -8.45
CA ALA A 1056 10.95 8.16 -7.82
C ALA A 1056 9.52 7.69 -7.49
N ARG A 1057 8.84 7.08 -8.45
CA ARG A 1057 7.48 6.52 -8.28
C ARG A 1057 7.45 5.01 -8.01
N GLN A 1058 6.48 4.58 -7.21
CA GLN A 1058 6.31 3.23 -6.65
C GLN A 1058 6.52 2.08 -7.65
N TYR A 1059 5.89 2.15 -8.82
CA TYR A 1059 5.93 1.08 -9.84
C TYR A 1059 7.02 1.29 -10.90
N TRP A 1060 7.76 2.40 -10.84
CA TRP A 1060 8.84 2.73 -11.79
C TRP A 1060 10.25 2.53 -11.21
N LEU A 1061 10.43 2.65 -9.88
CA LEU A 1061 11.76 2.61 -9.26
C LEU A 1061 12.54 1.31 -9.52
N GLU A 1062 11.95 0.12 -9.40
CA GLU A 1062 12.71 -1.12 -9.69
C GLU A 1062 13.14 -1.18 -11.18
N GLY A 1063 12.36 -0.59 -12.10
CA GLY A 1063 12.76 -0.42 -13.50
C GLY A 1063 13.96 0.52 -13.65
N MET A 1064 13.97 1.64 -12.94
CA MET A 1064 15.11 2.56 -12.87
C MET A 1064 16.39 1.87 -12.34
N LEU A 1065 16.25 0.95 -11.37
CA LEU A 1065 17.39 0.17 -10.87
C LEU A 1065 17.87 -0.89 -11.86
N ARG A 1066 16.98 -1.47 -12.69
CA ARG A 1066 17.38 -2.33 -13.81
C ARG A 1066 18.06 -1.54 -14.95
N HIS A 1067 17.72 -0.27 -15.14
CA HIS A 1067 18.41 0.66 -16.04
C HIS A 1067 19.85 0.91 -15.54
N GLU A 1068 20.00 1.50 -14.35
CA GLU A 1068 21.29 1.97 -13.84
C GLU A 1068 22.19 0.83 -13.34
N ILE A 1069 21.70 0.00 -12.41
CA ILE A 1069 22.47 -1.09 -11.82
C ILE A 1069 22.45 -2.30 -12.75
N GLY A 1070 21.25 -2.74 -13.13
CA GLY A 1070 21.02 -3.93 -13.95
C GLY A 1070 21.61 -3.84 -15.37
N THR A 1071 21.90 -2.64 -15.88
CA THR A 1071 22.53 -2.45 -17.19
C THR A 1071 23.88 -1.77 -17.06
N HIS A 1072 23.91 -0.48 -16.71
CA HIS A 1072 25.14 0.31 -16.83
C HIS A 1072 26.25 -0.10 -15.86
N TYR A 1073 25.90 -0.47 -14.63
CA TYR A 1073 26.87 -0.96 -13.65
C TYR A 1073 27.36 -2.37 -14.01
N LEU A 1074 26.47 -3.37 -14.11
CA LEU A 1074 26.89 -4.77 -14.33
C LEU A 1074 27.62 -4.97 -15.67
N ARG A 1075 27.18 -4.33 -16.77
CA ARG A 1075 27.93 -4.35 -18.03
C ARG A 1075 29.25 -3.57 -17.94
N GLY A 1076 29.36 -2.59 -17.03
CA GLY A 1076 30.61 -1.91 -16.70
C GLY A 1076 31.61 -2.82 -15.96
N VAL A 1077 31.15 -3.57 -14.96
CA VAL A 1077 31.95 -4.58 -14.23
C VAL A 1077 32.41 -5.70 -15.17
N ASN A 1078 31.54 -6.17 -16.05
CA ASN A 1078 31.93 -7.18 -17.04
C ASN A 1078 32.93 -6.61 -18.07
N ASN A 1079 32.72 -5.37 -18.55
CA ASN A 1079 33.61 -4.71 -19.50
C ASN A 1079 35.04 -4.52 -18.95
N SER A 1080 35.22 -4.25 -17.65
CA SER A 1080 36.55 -3.99 -17.09
C SER A 1080 37.49 -5.20 -17.13
N ARG A 1081 36.94 -6.42 -17.29
CA ARG A 1081 37.71 -7.67 -17.43
C ARG A 1081 38.04 -8.01 -18.88
N GLN A 1082 37.50 -7.31 -19.87
CA GLN A 1082 37.63 -7.69 -21.29
C GLN A 1082 38.90 -7.10 -21.95
N PRO A 1083 39.48 -7.77 -22.97
CA PRO A 1083 40.60 -7.21 -23.74
C PRO A 1083 40.33 -5.84 -24.39
N TRP A 1084 39.06 -5.52 -24.64
CA TRP A 1084 38.58 -4.23 -25.19
C TRP A 1084 38.09 -3.24 -24.12
N HIS A 1085 38.55 -3.36 -22.87
CA HIS A 1085 38.22 -2.37 -21.84
C HIS A 1085 38.83 -0.99 -22.12
N SER A 1086 39.90 -0.92 -22.93
CA SER A 1086 40.59 0.32 -23.32
C SER A 1086 40.28 0.78 -24.74
N THR A 1087 40.66 2.01 -25.08
CA THR A 1087 40.56 2.56 -26.44
C THR A 1087 41.45 1.78 -27.42
N GLU A 1088 42.64 1.37 -26.98
CA GLU A 1088 43.62 0.61 -27.76
C GLU A 1088 43.08 -0.79 -28.09
N GLY A 1089 42.45 -1.46 -27.11
CA GLY A 1089 41.78 -2.73 -27.35
C GLY A 1089 40.59 -2.59 -28.31
N ARG A 1090 39.80 -1.51 -28.20
CA ARG A 1090 38.70 -1.24 -29.13
C ARG A 1090 39.16 -0.99 -30.56
N LEU A 1091 40.32 -0.36 -30.77
CA LEU A 1091 40.98 -0.32 -32.09
C LEU A 1091 41.38 -1.72 -32.56
N GLN A 1092 42.07 -2.48 -31.70
CA GLN A 1092 42.63 -3.79 -32.04
C GLN A 1092 41.57 -4.80 -32.49
N TYR A 1093 40.39 -4.81 -31.85
CA TYR A 1093 39.27 -5.68 -32.23
C TYR A 1093 38.29 -5.02 -33.23
N GLY A 1094 38.53 -3.77 -33.65
CA GLY A 1094 37.70 -3.07 -34.65
C GLY A 1094 36.26 -2.77 -34.20
N LEU A 1095 36.04 -2.55 -32.90
CA LEU A 1095 34.70 -2.56 -32.32
C LEU A 1095 33.86 -1.33 -32.66
N ARG A 1096 32.56 -1.54 -32.81
CA ARG A 1096 31.58 -0.47 -33.05
C ARG A 1096 31.31 0.30 -31.75
N PRO A 1097 30.78 1.53 -31.83
CA PRO A 1097 30.34 2.26 -30.64
C PRO A 1097 29.31 1.47 -29.82
N ALA A 1098 29.46 1.47 -28.49
CA ALA A 1098 28.54 0.77 -27.58
C ALA A 1098 27.12 1.39 -27.61
N ASN A 1099 27.03 2.68 -27.91
CA ASN A 1099 25.78 3.37 -28.19
C ASN A 1099 25.44 3.20 -29.69
N PRO A 1100 24.23 2.75 -30.03
CA PRO A 1100 23.00 2.89 -29.23
C PRO A 1100 22.62 1.69 -28.35
N THR A 1101 23.33 0.56 -28.44
CA THR A 1101 22.97 -0.70 -27.74
C THR A 1101 22.87 -0.55 -26.21
N GLU A 1102 23.84 0.12 -25.59
CA GLU A 1102 23.92 0.29 -24.13
C GLU A 1102 22.69 1.03 -23.56
N GLU A 1103 22.35 2.19 -24.14
CA GLU A 1103 21.24 3.06 -23.74
C GLU A 1103 19.88 2.42 -24.10
N GLY A 1104 19.82 1.68 -25.22
CA GLY A 1104 18.64 0.94 -25.66
C GLY A 1104 18.28 -0.21 -24.73
N LEU A 1105 19.29 -1.01 -24.30
CA LEU A 1105 19.11 -2.06 -23.30
C LEU A 1105 18.59 -1.48 -21.99
N ALA A 1106 19.24 -0.43 -21.49
CA ALA A 1106 18.85 0.21 -20.24
C ALA A 1106 17.40 0.75 -20.32
N SER A 1107 17.02 1.33 -21.45
CA SER A 1107 15.66 1.84 -21.68
C SER A 1107 14.62 0.72 -21.72
N LEU A 1108 14.90 -0.40 -22.39
CA LEU A 1108 14.04 -1.60 -22.36
C LEU A 1108 13.89 -2.14 -20.93
N HIS A 1109 14.99 -2.25 -20.18
CA HIS A 1109 14.99 -2.74 -18.80
C HIS A 1109 14.19 -1.84 -17.85
N SER A 1110 14.07 -0.55 -18.16
CA SER A 1110 13.26 0.40 -17.37
C SER A 1110 11.75 0.12 -17.41
N VAL A 1111 11.23 -0.46 -18.50
CA VAL A 1111 9.81 -0.82 -18.69
C VAL A 1111 9.52 -2.32 -18.50
N LEU A 1112 10.56 -3.14 -18.43
CA LEU A 1112 10.48 -4.59 -18.26
C LEU A 1112 9.64 -4.97 -17.01
N PHE A 1113 8.72 -5.93 -17.16
CA PHE A 1113 7.75 -6.36 -16.13
C PHE A 1113 6.75 -5.31 -15.61
N ARG A 1114 6.66 -4.10 -16.19
CA ARG A 1114 5.54 -3.19 -15.88
C ARG A 1114 4.22 -3.80 -16.39
N LYS A 1115 3.12 -3.58 -15.66
CA LYS A 1115 1.76 -4.00 -16.08
C LYS A 1115 1.32 -3.42 -17.43
N GLN A 1116 1.92 -2.32 -17.87
CA GLN A 1116 1.68 -1.63 -19.13
C GLN A 1116 3.01 -1.01 -19.60
N PRO A 1117 3.86 -1.75 -20.34
CA PRO A 1117 5.25 -1.36 -20.60
C PRO A 1117 5.42 -0.39 -21.79
N PHE A 1118 4.72 0.75 -21.73
CA PHE A 1118 4.81 1.79 -22.76
C PHE A 1118 6.16 2.53 -22.71
N LEU A 1119 6.73 2.78 -23.88
CA LEU A 1119 8.04 3.40 -24.11
C LEU A 1119 7.98 4.94 -24.14
N TRP A 1120 6.93 5.53 -23.55
CA TRP A 1120 6.59 6.95 -23.60
C TRP A 1120 7.79 7.90 -23.48
N ARG A 1121 8.61 7.74 -22.42
CA ARG A 1121 9.74 8.66 -22.16
C ARG A 1121 10.79 8.63 -23.27
N ALA A 1122 11.04 7.48 -23.90
CA ALA A 1122 11.97 7.38 -25.03
C ALA A 1122 11.37 7.98 -26.31
N ALA A 1123 10.07 7.75 -26.55
CA ALA A 1123 9.33 8.31 -27.68
C ALA A 1123 9.24 9.85 -27.60
N LEU A 1124 8.81 10.39 -26.46
CA LEU A 1124 8.67 11.83 -26.25
C LEU A 1124 10.03 12.54 -26.28
N LEU A 1125 11.10 11.97 -25.68
CA LEU A 1125 12.46 12.53 -25.84
C LEU A 1125 12.91 12.58 -27.30
N TYR A 1126 12.61 11.53 -28.09
CA TYR A 1126 12.96 11.50 -29.51
C TYR A 1126 12.20 12.57 -30.33
N TYR A 1127 10.90 12.72 -30.06
CA TYR A 1127 10.04 13.73 -30.66
C TYR A 1127 10.48 15.15 -30.28
N THR A 1128 10.64 15.44 -28.98
CA THR A 1128 11.02 16.78 -28.49
C THR A 1128 12.32 17.26 -29.13
N ILE A 1129 13.34 16.40 -29.25
CA ILE A 1129 14.60 16.78 -29.91
C ILE A 1129 14.39 17.08 -31.40
N HIS A 1130 13.57 16.27 -32.08
CA HIS A 1130 13.28 16.47 -33.50
C HIS A 1130 12.60 17.82 -33.76
N GLN A 1131 11.67 18.24 -32.90
CA GLN A 1131 11.05 19.56 -32.99
C GLN A 1131 11.98 20.70 -32.52
N ALA A 1132 12.79 20.50 -31.48
CA ALA A 1132 13.73 21.51 -30.97
C ALA A 1132 14.74 21.97 -32.03
N ALA A 1133 15.13 21.08 -32.95
CA ALA A 1133 15.99 21.41 -34.10
C ALA A 1133 15.38 22.48 -35.04
N HIS A 1134 14.05 22.62 -35.03
CA HIS A 1134 13.28 23.49 -35.93
C HIS A 1134 12.55 24.65 -35.21
N MET A 1135 12.38 24.56 -33.89
CA MET A 1135 11.60 25.51 -33.07
C MET A 1135 12.45 26.29 -32.07
N SER A 1136 11.99 27.48 -31.68
CA SER A 1136 12.44 28.17 -30.45
C SER A 1136 11.96 27.44 -29.18
N PHE A 1137 12.53 27.75 -28.01
CA PHE A 1137 12.11 27.15 -26.73
C PHE A 1137 10.61 27.37 -26.45
N ARG A 1138 10.11 28.59 -26.64
CA ARG A 1138 8.69 28.94 -26.46
C ARG A 1138 7.79 28.12 -27.38
N GLN A 1139 8.16 28.00 -28.66
CA GLN A 1139 7.39 27.22 -29.62
C GLN A 1139 7.38 25.74 -29.26
N LEU A 1140 8.52 25.19 -28.83
CA LEU A 1140 8.64 23.80 -28.37
C LEU A 1140 7.77 23.55 -27.12
N PHE A 1141 7.78 24.47 -26.15
CA PHE A 1141 6.96 24.39 -24.94
C PHE A 1141 5.44 24.45 -25.22
N GLN A 1142 5.05 25.17 -26.27
CA GLN A 1142 3.68 25.23 -26.77
C GLN A 1142 3.30 23.99 -27.59
N ASP A 1143 4.23 23.45 -28.39
CA ASP A 1143 4.04 22.22 -29.18
C ASP A 1143 3.88 20.99 -28.27
N LEU A 1144 4.67 20.85 -27.21
CA LEU A 1144 4.52 19.74 -26.25
C LEU A 1144 3.18 19.76 -25.49
N ALA A 1145 2.46 20.89 -25.46
CA ALA A 1145 1.15 21.00 -24.79
C ALA A 1145 0.08 20.08 -25.41
N GLN A 1146 0.30 19.58 -26.64
CA GLN A 1146 -0.60 18.61 -27.28
C GLN A 1146 -0.45 17.18 -26.72
N TYR A 1147 0.59 16.90 -25.90
CA TYR A 1147 0.88 15.57 -25.35
C TYR A 1147 1.09 15.54 -23.84
N VAL A 1148 1.56 16.63 -23.23
CA VAL A 1148 1.79 16.78 -21.78
C VAL A 1148 1.11 18.07 -21.33
N GLN A 1149 0.21 17.98 -20.36
CA GLN A 1149 -0.49 19.15 -19.81
C GLN A 1149 0.39 19.85 -18.77
N ASP A 1150 1.10 19.09 -17.94
CA ASP A 1150 2.00 19.62 -16.90
C ASP A 1150 3.09 20.55 -17.48
N GLU A 1151 3.14 21.77 -16.94
CA GLU A 1151 4.04 22.83 -17.40
C GLU A 1151 5.48 22.65 -16.91
N ALA A 1152 5.69 22.09 -15.72
CA ALA A 1152 7.02 21.80 -15.20
C ALA A 1152 7.67 20.63 -15.96
N VAL A 1153 6.89 19.59 -16.29
CA VAL A 1153 7.33 18.48 -17.14
C VAL A 1153 7.66 19.00 -18.54
N ARG A 1154 6.80 19.83 -19.16
CA ARG A 1154 7.11 20.46 -20.46
C ARG A 1154 8.41 21.29 -20.42
N TRP A 1155 8.64 22.03 -19.33
CA TRP A 1155 9.88 22.77 -19.10
C TRP A 1155 11.11 21.85 -19.07
N GLU A 1156 11.09 20.74 -18.33
CA GLU A 1156 12.19 19.77 -18.30
C GLU A 1156 12.56 19.24 -19.70
N TYR A 1157 11.55 18.83 -20.48
CA TYR A 1157 11.77 18.30 -21.83
C TYR A 1157 12.39 19.37 -22.75
N CYS A 1158 11.92 20.62 -22.66
CA CYS A 1158 12.50 21.74 -23.42
C CYS A 1158 13.95 22.03 -23.00
N VAL A 1159 14.25 22.10 -21.69
CA VAL A 1159 15.61 22.28 -21.17
C VAL A 1159 16.53 21.15 -21.65
N ARG A 1160 16.11 19.88 -21.56
CA ARG A 1160 16.91 18.73 -22.01
C ARG A 1160 17.22 18.76 -23.50
N ALA A 1161 16.30 19.26 -24.32
CA ALA A 1161 16.48 19.38 -25.78
C ALA A 1161 17.24 20.65 -26.21
N LYS A 1162 17.27 21.71 -25.38
CA LYS A 1162 17.94 23.00 -25.68
C LYS A 1162 19.28 23.23 -24.96
N ARG A 1163 19.64 22.42 -23.95
CA ARG A 1163 20.90 22.55 -23.19
C ARG A 1163 22.14 22.67 -24.10
N GLY A 1164 23.06 23.56 -23.73
CA GLY A 1164 24.23 23.91 -24.54
C GLY A 1164 24.01 25.07 -25.52
N GLN A 1165 22.76 25.53 -25.71
CA GLN A 1165 22.45 26.84 -26.32
C GLN A 1165 22.33 27.91 -25.23
N THR A 1166 22.87 29.09 -25.49
CA THR A 1166 22.65 30.29 -24.66
C THR A 1166 21.33 30.97 -25.05
N ASP A 1167 21.25 31.45 -26.30
CA ASP A 1167 20.02 32.02 -26.86
C ASP A 1167 19.09 30.91 -27.38
N THR A 1168 18.06 30.57 -26.59
CA THR A 1168 17.09 29.52 -26.95
C THR A 1168 15.96 29.99 -27.87
N SER A 1169 15.96 31.26 -28.29
CA SER A 1169 15.04 31.76 -29.31
C SER A 1169 15.32 31.17 -30.70
N ARG A 1170 16.51 30.60 -30.89
CA ARG A 1170 16.98 30.05 -32.17
C ARG A 1170 16.63 28.56 -32.31
N PRO A 1171 16.30 28.08 -33.51
CA PRO A 1171 16.23 26.65 -33.81
C PRO A 1171 17.57 25.95 -33.56
N GLY A 1172 17.52 24.71 -33.05
CA GLY A 1172 18.70 23.92 -32.69
C GLY A 1172 18.43 22.99 -31.51
N CYS A 1173 19.11 21.85 -31.46
CA CYS A 1173 18.87 20.82 -30.44
C CYS A 1173 20.16 20.30 -29.80
N PHE A 1174 20.01 19.50 -28.74
CA PHE A 1174 21.06 18.64 -28.19
C PHE A 1174 20.62 17.17 -28.27
N SER A 1175 20.96 16.51 -29.38
CA SER A 1175 20.32 15.27 -29.81
C SER A 1175 20.67 13.99 -29.06
N LYS A 1176 21.52 14.06 -28.02
CA LYS A 1176 21.99 12.91 -27.24
C LYS A 1176 20.85 11.95 -26.85
N ASP A 1177 19.72 12.46 -26.37
CA ASP A 1177 18.66 11.63 -25.79
C ASP A 1177 17.81 10.88 -26.86
N GLN A 1178 18.03 11.11 -28.17
CA GLN A 1178 17.46 10.26 -29.23
C GLN A 1178 18.00 8.81 -29.20
N VAL A 1179 19.17 8.60 -28.57
CA VAL A 1179 19.83 7.30 -28.45
C VAL A 1179 18.96 6.25 -27.74
N TYR A 1180 18.06 6.67 -26.85
CA TYR A 1180 17.18 5.76 -26.11
C TYR A 1180 16.25 5.00 -27.06
N LEU A 1181 15.46 5.72 -27.88
CA LEU A 1181 14.53 5.10 -28.83
C LEU A 1181 15.27 4.40 -29.99
N ASP A 1182 16.33 5.02 -30.53
CA ASP A 1182 17.15 4.42 -31.58
C ASP A 1182 17.76 3.07 -31.14
N GLY A 1183 18.21 2.98 -29.89
CA GLY A 1183 18.69 1.74 -29.29
C GLY A 1183 17.57 0.71 -29.05
N ILE A 1184 16.44 1.13 -28.46
CA ILE A 1184 15.27 0.26 -28.24
C ILE A 1184 14.84 -0.40 -29.56
N VAL A 1185 14.62 0.39 -30.60
CA VAL A 1185 14.09 -0.09 -31.89
C VAL A 1185 15.07 -1.07 -32.55
N ARG A 1186 16.39 -0.81 -32.50
CA ARG A 1186 17.41 -1.74 -33.01
C ARG A 1186 17.45 -3.05 -32.24
N ILE A 1187 17.39 -3.03 -30.91
CA ILE A 1187 17.42 -4.24 -30.09
C ILE A 1187 16.14 -5.06 -30.28
N LEU A 1188 14.98 -4.40 -30.34
CA LEU A 1188 13.71 -5.08 -30.58
C LEU A 1188 13.67 -5.75 -31.96
N ARG A 1189 14.11 -5.07 -33.03
CA ARG A 1189 14.27 -5.67 -34.37
C ARG A 1189 15.10 -6.95 -34.37
N HIS A 1190 16.16 -7.02 -33.55
CA HIS A 1190 17.10 -8.15 -33.52
C HIS A 1190 16.90 -9.08 -32.29
N ARG A 1191 15.84 -8.92 -31.51
CA ARG A 1191 15.63 -9.63 -30.22
C ARG A 1191 15.63 -11.16 -30.30
N GLN A 1192 15.36 -11.72 -31.47
CA GLN A 1192 15.33 -13.16 -31.70
C GLN A 1192 16.71 -13.74 -32.02
N THR A 1193 17.62 -12.94 -32.60
CA THR A 1193 19.00 -13.33 -32.92
C THR A 1193 19.99 -12.97 -31.82
N ILE A 1194 19.74 -11.92 -31.03
CA ILE A 1194 20.64 -11.49 -29.94
C ILE A 1194 20.75 -12.54 -28.83
N ASP A 1195 22.01 -12.91 -28.54
CA ASP A 1195 22.43 -13.68 -27.36
C ASP A 1195 22.60 -12.72 -26.17
N PHE A 1196 21.50 -12.43 -25.46
CA PHE A 1196 21.48 -11.45 -24.36
C PHE A 1196 22.42 -11.78 -23.17
N PRO A 1197 22.56 -13.04 -22.71
CA PRO A 1197 23.59 -13.40 -21.74
C PRO A 1197 24.99 -13.05 -22.22
N LEU A 1198 25.34 -13.45 -23.44
CA LEU A 1198 26.69 -13.19 -23.98
C LEU A 1198 26.92 -11.69 -24.17
N LEU A 1199 25.98 -10.96 -24.77
CA LEU A 1199 26.03 -9.50 -24.91
C LEU A 1199 26.23 -8.80 -23.56
N THR A 1200 25.68 -9.33 -22.47
CA THR A 1200 25.85 -8.80 -21.12
C THR A 1200 27.19 -9.16 -20.51
N SER A 1201 27.67 -10.39 -20.71
CA SER A 1201 28.97 -10.88 -20.25
C SER A 1201 30.17 -10.24 -20.98
N LEU A 1202 30.02 -9.90 -22.26
CA LEU A 1202 31.02 -9.15 -23.06
C LEU A 1202 31.11 -7.65 -22.69
N GLY A 1203 30.24 -7.18 -21.79
CA GLY A 1203 30.25 -5.80 -21.30
C GLY A 1203 29.70 -4.78 -22.30
N LYS A 1204 30.35 -3.62 -22.41
CA LYS A 1204 29.82 -2.45 -23.14
C LYS A 1204 30.18 -2.49 -24.64
N VAL A 1205 29.64 -3.49 -25.34
CA VAL A 1205 29.83 -3.71 -26.79
C VAL A 1205 28.51 -3.53 -27.56
N SER A 1206 28.59 -3.35 -28.88
CA SER A 1206 27.40 -3.38 -29.75
C SER A 1206 26.82 -4.80 -29.80
N TYR A 1207 25.50 -4.93 -29.99
CA TYR A 1207 24.88 -6.25 -30.25
C TYR A 1207 25.39 -6.88 -31.54
N GLU A 1208 25.84 -6.05 -32.49
CA GLU A 1208 26.37 -6.44 -33.79
C GLU A 1208 27.79 -7.06 -33.70
N ASP A 1209 28.51 -6.82 -32.61
CA ASP A 1209 29.90 -7.29 -32.42
C ASP A 1209 29.96 -8.62 -31.64
N VAL A 1210 28.83 -9.10 -31.12
CA VAL A 1210 28.74 -10.20 -30.14
C VAL A 1210 29.35 -11.51 -30.67
N ASP A 1211 29.02 -11.91 -31.89
CA ASP A 1211 29.52 -13.17 -32.47
C ASP A 1211 31.00 -13.09 -32.90
N GLN A 1212 31.50 -11.91 -33.27
CA GLN A 1212 32.92 -11.68 -33.51
C GLN A 1212 33.73 -11.77 -32.20
N LEU A 1213 33.14 -11.34 -31.08
CA LEU A 1213 33.79 -11.32 -29.77
C LEU A 1213 33.63 -12.62 -28.97
N ARG A 1214 32.68 -13.50 -29.34
CA ARG A 1214 32.44 -14.82 -28.74
C ARG A 1214 33.71 -15.64 -28.46
N PRO A 1215 34.72 -15.76 -29.35
CA PRO A 1215 35.97 -16.51 -29.10
C PRO A 1215 37.06 -15.72 -28.35
N HIS A 1216 36.81 -14.45 -27.99
CA HIS A 1216 37.79 -13.55 -27.37
C HIS A 1216 37.36 -13.00 -26.01
N GLY A 1217 36.11 -13.23 -25.61
CA GLY A 1217 35.56 -12.77 -24.34
C GLY A 1217 36.02 -13.59 -23.15
N ILE A 1218 36.40 -12.90 -22.08
CA ILE A 1218 36.62 -13.48 -20.75
C ILE A 1218 35.25 -13.59 -20.09
N LEU A 1219 34.70 -14.81 -20.04
CA LEU A 1219 33.34 -15.09 -19.53
C LEU A 1219 33.34 -15.59 -18.08
N ASP A 1220 34.51 -15.94 -17.53
CA ASP A 1220 34.64 -16.46 -16.17
C ASP A 1220 34.22 -15.41 -15.12
N ASN A 1221 33.35 -15.86 -14.20
CA ASN A 1221 32.73 -15.03 -13.17
C ASN A 1221 31.98 -13.78 -13.72
N ALA A 1222 31.56 -13.78 -14.99
CA ALA A 1222 30.77 -12.69 -15.57
C ALA A 1222 29.38 -12.59 -14.90
N ARG A 1223 28.93 -11.35 -14.64
CA ARG A 1223 27.69 -11.09 -13.89
C ARG A 1223 26.53 -10.86 -14.84
N VAL A 1224 25.57 -11.78 -14.85
CA VAL A 1224 24.30 -11.65 -15.58
C VAL A 1224 23.20 -11.23 -14.59
N PRO A 1225 22.43 -10.15 -14.86
CA PRO A 1225 21.39 -9.67 -13.96
C PRO A 1225 20.37 -10.74 -13.62
N HIS A 1226 19.82 -10.71 -12.41
CA HIS A 1226 18.83 -11.67 -11.93
C HIS A 1226 17.64 -11.80 -12.90
N PHE A 1227 17.19 -10.70 -13.49
CA PHE A 1227 16.05 -10.70 -14.41
C PHE A 1227 16.33 -11.30 -15.80
N MET A 1228 17.59 -11.57 -16.16
CA MET A 1228 17.98 -12.27 -17.38
C MET A 1228 18.22 -13.77 -17.18
N LYS A 1229 18.23 -14.26 -15.94
CA LYS A 1229 18.47 -15.69 -15.64
C LYS A 1229 17.38 -16.61 -16.21
N ASP A 1230 16.15 -16.10 -16.31
CA ASP A 1230 15.05 -16.74 -17.04
C ASP A 1230 14.90 -16.11 -18.43
N LEU A 1231 15.54 -16.72 -19.43
CA LEU A 1231 15.55 -16.22 -20.80
C LEU A 1231 14.22 -16.42 -21.53
N GLY A 1232 13.40 -17.40 -21.11
CA GLY A 1232 12.06 -17.62 -21.66
C GLY A 1232 11.15 -16.45 -21.31
N ARG A 1233 11.06 -16.14 -20.02
CA ARG A 1233 10.31 -14.99 -19.51
C ARG A 1233 10.88 -13.66 -20.00
N TYR A 1234 12.20 -13.49 -20.03
CA TYR A 1234 12.83 -12.27 -20.55
C TYR A 1234 12.45 -12.01 -22.02
N ARG A 1235 12.54 -13.01 -22.90
CA ARG A 1235 12.11 -12.89 -24.30
C ARG A 1235 10.61 -12.61 -24.44
N GLN A 1236 9.77 -13.28 -23.65
CA GLN A 1236 8.32 -13.03 -23.62
C GLN A 1236 8.00 -11.56 -23.26
N GLN A 1237 8.76 -10.95 -22.35
CA GLN A 1237 8.59 -9.53 -22.02
C GLN A 1237 9.00 -8.59 -23.17
N LEU A 1238 10.00 -8.93 -23.99
CA LEU A 1238 10.37 -8.13 -25.16
C LEU A 1238 9.27 -8.16 -26.24
N GLU A 1239 8.67 -9.32 -26.51
CA GLU A 1239 7.50 -9.41 -27.41
C GLU A 1239 6.31 -8.61 -26.83
N TYR A 1240 6.08 -8.67 -25.52
CA TYR A 1240 5.01 -7.91 -24.86
C TYR A 1240 5.25 -6.39 -24.92
N ILE A 1241 6.50 -5.93 -24.83
CA ILE A 1241 6.88 -4.53 -25.08
C ILE A 1241 6.53 -4.13 -26.52
N MET A 1242 6.90 -4.92 -27.53
CA MET A 1242 6.56 -4.59 -28.93
C MET A 1242 5.04 -4.52 -29.17
N ALA A 1243 4.29 -5.52 -28.70
CA ALA A 1243 2.84 -5.58 -28.86
C ALA A 1243 2.14 -4.39 -28.16
N THR A 1244 2.57 -4.04 -26.94
CA THR A 1244 2.02 -2.88 -26.20
C THR A 1244 2.27 -1.57 -26.95
N ASN A 1245 3.43 -1.43 -27.58
CA ASN A 1245 3.87 -0.19 -28.24
C ASN A 1245 3.56 -0.14 -29.75
N ARG A 1246 2.74 -1.08 -30.26
CA ARG A 1246 2.33 -1.17 -31.67
C ARG A 1246 3.48 -1.19 -32.68
N LEU A 1247 4.64 -1.75 -32.30
CA LEU A 1247 5.81 -1.82 -33.17
C LEU A 1247 5.74 -3.03 -34.11
N ASP A 1248 5.48 -2.80 -35.39
CA ASP A 1248 5.38 -3.85 -36.41
C ASP A 1248 6.75 -4.36 -36.91
N GLU A 1249 6.90 -5.69 -37.00
CA GLU A 1249 8.14 -6.34 -37.44
C GLU A 1249 8.50 -6.00 -38.89
N ALA A 1250 7.51 -5.92 -39.79
CA ALA A 1250 7.75 -5.64 -41.20
C ALA A 1250 8.06 -4.16 -41.45
N GLU A 1251 7.54 -3.23 -40.63
CA GLU A 1251 7.98 -1.84 -40.57
C GLU A 1251 9.41 -1.72 -40.02
N LEU A 1252 9.72 -2.36 -38.90
CA LEU A 1252 11.07 -2.33 -38.35
C LEU A 1252 12.11 -2.91 -39.33
N GLY A 1253 11.81 -4.02 -40.01
CA GLY A 1253 12.68 -4.58 -41.05
C GLY A 1253 12.84 -3.70 -42.30
N ARG A 1254 11.92 -2.77 -42.57
CA ARG A 1254 12.05 -1.75 -43.65
C ARG A 1254 12.85 -0.53 -43.21
N LEU A 1255 12.92 -0.23 -41.92
CA LEU A 1255 13.69 0.87 -41.34
C LEU A 1255 15.11 0.44 -40.90
N LEU A 1256 15.28 -0.85 -40.62
CA LEU A 1256 16.48 -1.54 -40.19
C LEU A 1256 16.58 -2.90 -40.91
N PRO A 1257 17.01 -2.90 -42.19
CA PRO A 1257 17.43 -4.13 -42.85
C PRO A 1257 18.72 -4.68 -42.21
N ASP A 1258 18.95 -5.97 -42.42
CA ASP A 1258 20.04 -6.76 -41.85
C ASP A 1258 21.39 -6.57 -42.59
#